data_AF-A0A8J6L149-F1
#
_entry.id   AF-A0A8J6L149-F1
#
_cell.length_a   1.000
_cell.length_b   1.000
_cell.length_c   1.000
_cell.angle_alpha   90.00
_cell.angle_beta   90.00
_cell.angle_gamma   90.00
#
_symmetry.space_group_name_H-M   'P 1'
#
loop_
_entity.id
_entity.type
_entity.pdbx_description
1 polymer ?
#
loop_
_entity_poly.entity_id
_entity_poly.type
_entity_poly.pdbx_seq_one_letter_code
_entity_poly.pdbx_strand_id
1 'polypeptide(L)'
;MGLLKGWLYCLLWYTSILAGYAGLFCPLLPVLFFSNKLYRCCTDALFTFWQYYPTVLLETLCGCDIQVSGDAIQTTETSLIVMNHRTRTDWNFLWPTMYHCVYGKNRYRHPTKFVLKDVIRHIPGPGWVMQLACFVYIKRCWLLDKLSLQRVVEYFADLSYKYSLLVFPEGTDLTAATKSKSDDYARKHGLQSYDYVLHPRTTGFVFLAQQLLVRRAIDAVYDVTLVYPDLVPQTESVLLRGDFPKQEGLRDFLEKRWLDKERTLREYHVTGQFLHGGILKKESKSELMSALVFWTLLPLLVLYVLWMVEWFRFLVLGHTVFLLLVNLTTDGFQDFEIGLYNLKKKLFRVKSPKMAASPEPLDQSRDRFYETMKDRTLLITGGTGFVGKVLIEKVLRVNDVKKIFILVRTKKGKNPAERFPEVFNNPLFDQVKKMKGESVMKKIHLVAGDVAAPKLGLSDDDRAMLAEETEFIFHGAATIRFDEALRTAVLLNVRGTKLMLELAKECKRLVVFCHLSTAYCHLNERILYEKMYPPPADPESVIRTCEMMSNDVINSITDKLLDGMPNTYAFTKALGEGLVNEQMDKLPVIILRPSVIMPILKEPIPGWTDNLNGPMGLLIAAGKGVLRTMYCQGEAYADYLPVDIVANTMIACVCDYVLFGAVRRVYNITSSAEHKITFEEMVTMGRETVYKKIPFNGVFWYPGGSMKQSRFLHNLAFFMYQWLPAVVIDVLLVCLGYKPVLKRVQRRIHKGYEVFEYYANRQWDFDNDASMKARGLLTAREREIYKVDGDGIKYEDYVEDCIRASRKYILGESDETIPAAKRHMLV
;
A
#
# COMPACT_ATOMS: atom_id res chain seq x y z
N MET A 1 -50.17 18.23 25.56
CA MET A 1 -50.30 17.37 24.35
C MET A 1 -48.93 16.94 23.79
N GLY A 2 -47.91 17.81 23.73
CA GLY A 2 -46.56 17.46 23.27
C GLY A 2 -45.91 16.30 24.04
N LEU A 3 -45.79 16.41 25.37
CA LEU A 3 -45.22 15.37 26.24
C LEU A 3 -45.83 13.97 25.98
N LEU A 4 -47.16 13.88 25.87
CA LEU A 4 -47.87 12.63 25.58
C LEU A 4 -47.50 12.07 24.20
N LYS A 5 -47.39 12.92 23.18
CA LYS A 5 -46.94 12.52 21.84
C LYS A 5 -45.50 12.02 21.84
N GLY A 6 -44.60 12.69 22.55
CA GLY A 6 -43.19 12.28 22.68
C GLY A 6 -43.04 10.92 23.37
N TRP A 7 -43.73 10.74 24.50
CA TRP A 7 -43.80 9.45 25.20
C TRP A 7 -44.39 8.35 24.32
N LEU A 8 -45.51 8.61 23.66
CA LEU A 8 -46.16 7.65 22.79
C LEU A 8 -45.26 7.26 21.61
N TYR A 9 -44.58 8.23 20.98
CA TYR A 9 -43.61 7.98 19.93
C TYR A 9 -42.48 7.05 20.40
N CYS A 10 -41.81 7.39 21.50
CA CYS A 10 -40.72 6.58 22.04
C CYS A 10 -41.19 5.19 22.48
N LEU A 11 -42.37 5.08 23.08
CA LEU A 11 -42.97 3.81 23.48
C LEU A 11 -43.24 2.92 22.27
N LEU A 12 -43.96 3.43 21.27
CA LEU A 12 -44.28 2.70 20.05
C LEU A 12 -43.00 2.29 19.31
N TRP A 13 -42.03 3.20 19.21
CA TRP A 13 -40.74 2.93 18.60
C TRP A 13 -39.99 1.80 19.31
N TYR A 14 -39.78 1.91 20.63
CA TYR A 14 -38.98 0.94 21.38
C TYR A 14 -39.68 -0.44 21.49
N THR A 15 -40.99 -0.46 21.71
CA THR A 15 -41.75 -1.71 21.78
C THR A 15 -41.78 -2.44 20.43
N SER A 16 -41.85 -1.71 19.30
CA SER A 16 -41.76 -2.32 17.97
C SER A 16 -40.43 -3.02 17.72
N ILE A 17 -39.31 -2.47 18.25
CA ILE A 17 -37.98 -3.07 18.12
C ILE A 17 -37.86 -4.33 18.97
N LEU A 18 -38.31 -4.29 20.23
CA LEU A 18 -38.31 -5.46 21.10
C LEU A 18 -39.20 -6.58 20.57
N ALA A 19 -40.39 -6.22 20.07
CA ALA A 19 -41.30 -7.16 19.44
C ALA A 19 -40.75 -7.70 18.12
N GLY A 20 -40.10 -6.87 17.30
CA GLY A 20 -39.41 -7.31 16.10
C GLY A 20 -38.25 -8.26 16.39
N TYR A 21 -37.46 -7.97 17.42
CA TYR A 21 -36.39 -8.85 17.90
C TYR A 21 -36.95 -10.23 18.29
N ALA A 22 -37.89 -10.27 19.23
CA ALA A 22 -38.44 -11.53 19.76
C ALA A 22 -39.31 -12.27 18.73
N GLY A 23 -40.18 -11.56 18.03
CA GLY A 23 -41.19 -12.09 17.13
C GLY A 23 -40.72 -12.44 15.73
N LEU A 24 -39.67 -11.78 15.21
CA LEU A 24 -39.27 -11.89 13.81
C LEU A 24 -37.81 -12.28 13.65
N PHE A 25 -36.88 -11.58 14.31
CA PHE A 25 -35.46 -11.86 14.17
C PHE A 25 -35.02 -13.16 14.86
N CYS A 26 -35.48 -13.43 16.08
CA CYS A 26 -35.17 -14.69 16.78
C CYS A 26 -35.64 -15.92 15.97
N PRO A 27 -36.89 -15.99 15.47
CA PRO A 27 -37.33 -17.10 14.61
C PRO A 27 -36.57 -17.22 13.27
N LEU A 28 -36.00 -16.13 12.76
CA LEU A 28 -35.20 -16.15 11.53
C LEU A 28 -33.75 -16.57 11.74
N LEU A 29 -33.22 -16.46 12.96
CA LEU A 29 -31.81 -16.79 13.24
C LEU A 29 -31.40 -18.19 12.77
N PRO A 30 -32.21 -19.26 12.92
CA PRO A 30 -31.87 -20.58 12.39
C PRO A 30 -31.57 -20.58 10.88
N VAL A 31 -32.21 -19.71 10.09
CA VAL A 31 -31.97 -19.58 8.64
C VAL A 31 -30.51 -19.23 8.34
N LEU A 32 -29.86 -18.46 9.23
CA LEU A 32 -28.45 -18.11 9.09
C LEU A 32 -27.57 -19.35 8.98
N PHE A 33 -27.88 -20.44 9.67
CA PHE A 33 -27.09 -21.68 9.64
C PHE A 33 -27.23 -22.45 8.33
N PHE A 34 -28.32 -22.24 7.58
CA PHE A 34 -28.53 -22.86 6.27
C PHE A 34 -28.05 -21.97 5.12
N SER A 35 -28.39 -20.67 5.15
CA SER A 35 -28.05 -19.74 4.06
C SER A 35 -27.90 -18.31 4.56
N ASN A 36 -26.67 -17.80 4.53
CA ASN A 36 -26.38 -16.40 4.83
C ASN A 36 -27.10 -15.46 3.87
N LYS A 37 -27.16 -15.79 2.57
CA LYS A 37 -27.83 -14.96 1.55
C LYS A 37 -29.33 -14.86 1.81
N LEU A 38 -29.99 -15.96 2.13
CA LEU A 38 -31.42 -15.97 2.45
C LEU A 38 -31.69 -15.22 3.76
N TYR A 39 -30.87 -15.46 4.78
CA TYR A 39 -30.96 -14.76 6.06
C TYR A 39 -30.84 -13.24 5.88
N ARG A 40 -29.84 -12.74 5.14
CA ARG A 40 -29.71 -11.32 4.78
C ARG A 40 -30.91 -10.78 4.02
N CYS A 41 -31.36 -11.48 2.98
CA CYS A 41 -32.55 -11.07 2.22
C CYS A 41 -33.78 -10.89 3.13
N CYS A 42 -34.00 -11.80 4.08
CA CYS A 42 -35.10 -11.72 5.03
C CYS A 42 -34.89 -10.60 6.06
N THR A 43 -33.72 -10.52 6.70
CA THR A 43 -33.45 -9.50 7.73
C THR A 43 -33.43 -8.09 7.16
N ASP A 44 -32.98 -7.91 5.93
CA ASP A 44 -32.92 -6.63 5.24
C ASP A 44 -34.31 -6.18 4.81
N ALA A 45 -35.15 -7.11 4.35
CA ALA A 45 -36.56 -6.83 4.07
C ALA A 45 -37.29 -6.37 5.35
N LEU A 46 -37.11 -7.11 6.44
CA LEU A 46 -37.72 -6.78 7.73
C LEU A 46 -37.26 -5.44 8.26
N PHE A 47 -35.96 -5.17 8.22
CA PHE A 47 -35.42 -3.91 8.72
C PHE A 47 -35.87 -2.74 7.85
N THR A 48 -35.89 -2.89 6.52
CA THR A 48 -36.40 -1.86 5.60
C THR A 48 -37.88 -1.58 5.84
N PHE A 49 -38.70 -2.63 6.05
CA PHE A 49 -40.10 -2.46 6.41
C PHE A 49 -40.29 -1.82 7.80
N TRP A 50 -39.40 -2.11 8.75
CA TRP A 50 -39.40 -1.46 10.05
C TRP A 50 -39.12 0.05 9.93
N GLN A 51 -38.23 0.50 9.03
CA GLN A 51 -37.94 1.93 8.81
C GLN A 51 -39.17 2.76 8.39
N TYR A 52 -40.16 2.12 7.79
CA TYR A 52 -41.41 2.79 7.42
C TYR A 52 -42.25 3.17 8.65
N TYR A 53 -42.06 2.47 9.76
CA TYR A 53 -42.78 2.72 11.01
C TYR A 53 -42.37 4.04 11.71
N PRO A 54 -41.09 4.32 12.02
CA PRO A 54 -40.71 5.64 12.53
C PRO A 54 -41.04 6.74 11.52
N THR A 55 -40.97 6.47 10.21
CA THR A 55 -41.37 7.42 9.16
C THR A 55 -42.83 7.85 9.30
N VAL A 56 -43.77 6.90 9.34
CA VAL A 56 -45.21 7.22 9.49
C VAL A 56 -45.53 7.84 10.85
N LEU A 57 -44.84 7.43 11.92
CA LEU A 57 -45.00 8.05 13.23
C LEU A 57 -44.50 9.50 13.24
N LEU A 58 -43.37 9.79 12.61
CA LEU A 58 -42.86 11.17 12.51
C LEU A 58 -43.81 12.04 11.67
N GLU A 59 -44.23 11.58 10.50
CA GLU A 59 -45.09 12.37 9.61
C GLU A 59 -46.52 12.53 10.13
N THR A 60 -47.11 11.46 10.69
CA THR A 60 -48.55 11.44 11.03
C THR A 60 -48.80 11.76 12.50
N LEU A 61 -48.08 11.10 13.42
CA LEU A 61 -48.29 11.29 14.86
C LEU A 61 -47.60 12.59 15.35
N CYS A 62 -46.37 12.83 14.90
CA CYS A 62 -45.55 13.96 15.34
C CYS A 62 -45.76 15.20 14.47
N GLY A 63 -46.25 15.05 13.24
CA GLY A 63 -46.53 16.15 12.31
C GLY A 63 -45.27 16.73 11.65
N CYS A 64 -44.20 15.95 11.54
CA CYS A 64 -42.98 16.36 10.84
C CYS A 64 -43.24 16.40 9.33
N ASP A 65 -43.13 17.55 8.68
CA ASP A 65 -43.13 17.63 7.22
C ASP A 65 -41.71 17.42 6.68
N ILE A 66 -41.50 16.30 6.01
CA ILE A 66 -40.20 15.89 5.50
C ILE A 66 -40.17 16.15 4.00
N GLN A 67 -39.18 16.91 3.57
CA GLN A 67 -38.97 17.28 2.18
C GLN A 67 -37.59 16.82 1.75
N VAL A 68 -37.54 16.05 0.66
CA VAL A 68 -36.30 15.56 0.07
C VAL A 68 -36.20 16.07 -1.37
N SER A 69 -35.06 16.64 -1.70
CA SER A 69 -34.75 17.16 -3.04
C SER A 69 -33.35 16.72 -3.42
N GLY A 70 -33.13 16.45 -4.71
CA GLY A 70 -31.84 15.99 -5.23
C GLY A 70 -31.99 14.71 -6.04
N ASP A 71 -30.93 13.90 -6.07
CA ASP A 71 -30.89 12.66 -6.84
C ASP A 71 -31.54 11.49 -6.08
N ALA A 72 -32.26 10.66 -6.83
CA ALA A 72 -32.89 9.46 -6.30
C ALA A 72 -31.86 8.35 -6.16
N ILE A 73 -31.93 7.61 -5.04
CA ILE A 73 -31.10 6.43 -4.79
C ILE A 73 -31.75 5.24 -5.50
N GLN A 74 -31.05 4.67 -6.48
CA GLN A 74 -31.59 3.54 -7.25
C GLN A 74 -31.38 2.22 -6.52
N THR A 75 -32.39 1.35 -6.48
CA THR A 75 -32.30 0.01 -5.86
C THR A 75 -31.35 -0.94 -6.59
N THR A 76 -30.89 -0.55 -7.79
CA THR A 76 -29.89 -1.27 -8.58
C THR A 76 -28.46 -0.94 -8.19
N GLU A 77 -28.25 0.02 -7.30
CA GLU A 77 -26.93 0.56 -6.97
C GLU A 77 -26.48 0.15 -5.56
N THR A 78 -25.20 -0.19 -5.42
CA THR A 78 -24.54 -0.17 -4.13
C THR A 78 -24.00 1.23 -3.90
N SER A 79 -24.44 1.88 -2.84
CA SER A 79 -24.13 3.30 -2.59
C SER A 79 -23.38 3.51 -1.29
N LEU A 80 -22.45 4.48 -1.31
CA LEU A 80 -21.86 5.04 -0.09
C LEU A 80 -22.53 6.39 0.17
N ILE A 81 -23.23 6.52 1.29
CA ILE A 81 -23.93 7.74 1.70
C ILE A 81 -23.06 8.48 2.71
N VAL A 82 -22.76 9.74 2.42
CA VAL A 82 -22.15 10.69 3.33
C VAL A 82 -23.25 11.58 3.89
N MET A 83 -23.28 11.75 5.20
CA MET A 83 -24.27 12.62 5.84
C MET A 83 -23.61 13.51 6.90
N ASN A 84 -24.05 14.77 6.96
CA ASN A 84 -23.69 15.68 8.04
C ASN A 84 -24.28 15.19 9.39
N HIS A 85 -23.58 15.47 10.49
CA HIS A 85 -23.98 15.01 11.82
C HIS A 85 -24.30 16.18 12.75
N ARG A 86 -25.50 16.73 12.57
CA ARG A 86 -26.02 17.87 13.34
C ARG A 86 -26.39 17.52 14.77
N THR A 87 -26.94 16.33 15.01
CA THR A 87 -27.45 15.91 16.33
C THR A 87 -27.29 14.42 16.57
N ARG A 88 -27.39 14.00 17.83
CA ARG A 88 -27.39 12.57 18.18
C ARG A 88 -28.59 11.81 17.60
N THR A 89 -29.66 12.50 17.21
CA THR A 89 -30.91 11.89 16.74
C THR A 89 -31.07 11.92 15.22
N ASP A 90 -30.07 12.39 14.46
CA ASP A 90 -30.14 12.50 12.99
C ASP A 90 -30.53 11.19 12.30
N TRP A 91 -30.07 10.05 12.85
CA TRP A 91 -30.42 8.72 12.35
C TRP A 91 -31.94 8.48 12.29
N ASN A 92 -32.71 9.10 13.18
CA ASN A 92 -34.16 8.94 13.26
C ASN A 92 -34.88 9.69 12.12
N PHE A 93 -34.30 10.78 11.65
CA PHE A 93 -34.80 11.60 10.52
C PHE A 93 -34.22 11.14 9.17
N LEU A 94 -33.22 10.26 9.19
CA LEU A 94 -32.72 9.62 7.97
C LEU A 94 -33.72 8.59 7.42
N TRP A 95 -34.44 7.84 8.26
CA TRP A 95 -35.42 6.84 7.79
C TRP A 95 -36.48 7.41 6.82
N PRO A 96 -37.18 8.50 7.17
CA PRO A 96 -38.12 9.12 6.24
C PRO A 96 -37.43 9.71 5.00
N THR A 97 -36.19 10.18 5.14
CA THR A 97 -35.37 10.63 3.99
C THR A 97 -35.15 9.49 3.00
N MET A 98 -34.67 8.33 3.50
CA MET A 98 -34.45 7.12 2.69
C MET A 98 -35.75 6.58 2.11
N TYR A 99 -36.85 6.62 2.88
CA TYR A 99 -38.17 6.25 2.37
C TYR A 99 -38.55 7.07 1.15
N HIS A 100 -38.34 8.38 1.16
CA HIS A 100 -38.70 9.24 0.04
C HIS A 100 -37.72 9.16 -1.14
N CYS A 101 -36.40 9.02 -0.92
CA CYS A 101 -35.41 9.08 -2.00
C CYS A 101 -35.02 7.75 -2.64
N VAL A 102 -35.40 6.58 -2.08
CA VAL A 102 -35.09 5.28 -2.69
C VAL A 102 -36.14 4.86 -3.73
N TYR A 103 -35.71 4.66 -4.98
CA TYR A 103 -36.55 4.31 -6.13
C TYR A 103 -36.06 3.04 -6.84
N GLY A 104 -37.00 2.30 -7.44
CA GLY A 104 -36.70 1.11 -8.24
C GLY A 104 -37.41 -0.16 -7.78
N LYS A 105 -37.24 -1.25 -8.54
CA LYS A 105 -37.82 -2.56 -8.24
C LYS A 105 -37.14 -3.14 -7.00
N ASN A 106 -37.92 -3.76 -6.10
CA ASN A 106 -37.45 -4.32 -4.83
C ASN A 106 -37.01 -3.30 -3.75
N ARG A 107 -37.51 -2.06 -3.77
CA ARG A 107 -37.18 -1.04 -2.75
C ARG A 107 -37.36 -1.47 -1.29
N TYR A 108 -38.32 -2.35 -1.02
CA TYR A 108 -38.58 -2.93 0.30
C TYR A 108 -37.48 -3.92 0.78
N ARG A 109 -36.45 -4.16 -0.04
CA ARG A 109 -35.28 -5.00 0.25
C ARG A 109 -33.95 -4.27 0.00
N HIS A 110 -33.97 -2.94 -0.09
CA HIS A 110 -32.76 -2.13 -0.29
C HIS A 110 -32.29 -1.57 1.06
N PRO A 111 -31.40 -2.27 1.79
CA PRO A 111 -31.08 -1.87 3.15
C PRO A 111 -30.14 -0.68 3.19
N THR A 112 -30.35 0.17 4.18
CA THR A 112 -29.40 1.19 4.60
C THR A 112 -28.67 0.72 5.85
N LYS A 113 -27.35 0.49 5.74
CA LYS A 113 -26.46 0.02 6.81
C LYS A 113 -25.62 1.18 7.32
N PHE A 114 -25.36 1.21 8.63
CA PHE A 114 -24.68 2.35 9.25
C PHE A 114 -23.31 1.92 9.75
N VAL A 115 -22.34 2.83 9.67
CA VAL A 115 -21.09 2.75 10.43
C VAL A 115 -21.31 3.39 11.80
N LEU A 116 -21.31 2.56 12.84
CA LEU A 116 -21.71 2.88 14.21
C LEU A 116 -20.56 2.72 15.21
N LYS A 117 -20.64 3.41 16.34
CA LYS A 117 -19.73 3.16 17.47
C LYS A 117 -20.00 1.80 18.09
N ASP A 118 -18.96 1.03 18.38
CA ASP A 118 -19.05 -0.32 18.94
C ASP A 118 -19.94 -0.42 20.20
N VAL A 119 -19.88 0.58 21.08
CA VAL A 119 -20.70 0.63 22.30
C VAL A 119 -22.21 0.51 22.07
N ILE A 120 -22.71 0.90 20.88
CA ILE A 120 -24.13 0.85 20.53
C ILE A 120 -24.65 -0.60 20.47
N ARG A 121 -23.77 -1.57 20.17
CA ARG A 121 -24.14 -2.98 20.05
C ARG A 121 -24.71 -3.57 21.35
N HIS A 122 -24.38 -2.97 22.49
CA HIS A 122 -24.79 -3.43 23.82
C HIS A 122 -26.18 -2.94 24.25
N ILE A 123 -26.81 -2.03 23.49
CA ILE A 123 -28.13 -1.50 23.83
C ILE A 123 -29.20 -2.57 23.56
N PRO A 124 -29.96 -3.02 24.58
CA PRO A 124 -31.00 -4.04 24.41
C PRO A 124 -32.08 -3.61 23.44
N GLY A 125 -32.43 -4.45 22.47
CA GLY A 125 -33.36 -4.10 21.40
C GLY A 125 -32.63 -3.45 20.22
N PRO A 126 -32.47 -2.11 20.14
CA PRO A 126 -31.92 -1.45 18.96
C PRO A 126 -30.51 -1.93 18.59
N GLY A 127 -29.61 -2.05 19.57
CA GLY A 127 -28.25 -2.56 19.36
C GLY A 127 -28.25 -4.00 18.88
N TRP A 128 -29.12 -4.85 19.45
CA TRP A 128 -29.26 -6.25 19.05
C TRP A 128 -29.83 -6.41 17.64
N VAL A 129 -30.88 -5.68 17.29
CA VAL A 129 -31.48 -5.72 15.95
C VAL A 129 -30.50 -5.18 14.90
N MET A 130 -29.76 -4.11 15.19
CA MET A 130 -28.73 -3.58 14.28
C MET A 130 -27.61 -4.60 14.04
N GLN A 131 -27.17 -5.29 15.09
CA GLN A 131 -26.22 -6.40 14.99
C GLN A 131 -26.76 -7.53 14.10
N LEU A 132 -27.99 -7.98 14.36
CA LEU A 132 -28.65 -9.01 13.58
C LEU A 132 -28.97 -8.54 12.15
N ALA A 133 -28.98 -7.24 11.88
CA ALA A 133 -29.10 -6.66 10.54
C ALA A 133 -27.73 -6.33 9.91
N CYS A 134 -26.59 -6.81 10.43
CA CYS A 134 -25.25 -6.58 9.88
C CYS A 134 -24.83 -5.11 9.79
N PHE A 135 -25.21 -4.27 10.74
CA PHE A 135 -24.67 -2.92 10.83
C PHE A 135 -23.19 -2.97 11.18
N VAL A 136 -22.43 -1.96 10.77
CA VAL A 136 -20.96 -1.97 10.83
C VAL A 136 -20.48 -1.25 12.07
N TYR A 137 -19.80 -1.93 12.98
CA TYR A 137 -19.30 -1.33 14.21
C TYR A 137 -17.81 -0.95 14.13
N ILE A 138 -17.46 0.23 14.64
CA ILE A 138 -16.08 0.74 14.75
C ILE A 138 -15.71 1.09 16.20
N LYS A 139 -14.47 0.77 16.56
CA LYS A 139 -13.84 1.02 17.87
C LYS A 139 -13.16 2.38 17.96
N ARG A 140 -13.15 3.16 16.87
CA ARG A 140 -12.40 4.43 16.72
C ARG A 140 -10.88 4.25 16.88
N CYS A 141 -10.39 3.09 16.48
CA CYS A 141 -8.98 2.74 16.44
C CYS A 141 -8.66 2.20 15.05
N TRP A 142 -7.98 3.02 14.24
CA TRP A 142 -7.80 2.74 12.81
C TRP A 142 -7.19 1.36 12.52
N LEU A 143 -6.22 0.93 13.32
CA LEU A 143 -5.56 -0.38 13.15
C LEU A 143 -6.55 -1.55 13.24
N LEU A 144 -7.51 -1.47 14.17
CA LEU A 144 -8.54 -2.49 14.39
C LEU A 144 -9.69 -2.33 13.39
N ASP A 145 -10.13 -1.09 13.19
CA ASP A 145 -11.28 -0.75 12.35
C ASP A 145 -11.02 -1.11 10.88
N LYS A 146 -9.78 -0.92 10.38
CA LYS A 146 -9.39 -1.28 9.02
C LYS A 146 -9.72 -2.74 8.68
N LEU A 147 -9.38 -3.66 9.57
CA LEU A 147 -9.62 -5.10 9.36
C LEU A 147 -11.11 -5.43 9.41
N SER A 148 -11.85 -4.86 10.36
CA SER A 148 -13.30 -5.09 10.50
C SER A 148 -14.06 -4.56 9.28
N LEU A 149 -13.79 -3.31 8.87
CA LEU A 149 -14.40 -2.69 7.69
C LEU A 149 -14.11 -3.50 6.41
N GLN A 150 -12.89 -4.01 6.26
CA GLN A 150 -12.51 -4.85 5.12
C GLN A 150 -13.35 -6.14 5.08
N ARG A 151 -13.45 -6.87 6.20
CA ARG A 151 -14.20 -8.13 6.29
C ARG A 151 -15.68 -7.95 5.93
N VAL A 152 -16.29 -6.86 6.40
CA VAL A 152 -17.70 -6.58 6.13
C VAL A 152 -17.93 -6.24 4.65
N VAL A 153 -17.07 -5.40 4.05
CA VAL A 153 -17.14 -5.08 2.62
C VAL A 153 -16.95 -6.32 1.75
N GLU A 154 -16.00 -7.18 2.12
CA GLU A 154 -15.77 -8.49 1.50
C GLU A 154 -17.01 -9.37 1.53
N TYR A 155 -17.60 -9.49 2.73
CA TYR A 155 -18.78 -10.28 2.94
C TYR A 155 -19.99 -9.79 2.13
N PHE A 156 -20.23 -8.47 2.10
CA PHE A 156 -21.33 -7.90 1.32
C PHE A 156 -21.13 -8.06 -0.19
N ALA A 157 -19.91 -7.84 -0.68
CA ALA A 157 -19.59 -8.05 -2.10
C ALA A 157 -19.82 -9.52 -2.51
N ASP A 158 -19.40 -10.47 -1.67
CA ASP A 158 -19.55 -11.91 -1.90
C ASP A 158 -21.02 -12.37 -1.94
N LEU A 159 -21.92 -11.72 -1.19
CA LEU A 159 -23.35 -12.04 -1.20
C LEU A 159 -24.08 -11.50 -2.44
N SER A 160 -23.45 -10.58 -3.18
CA SER A 160 -23.92 -10.01 -4.45
C SER A 160 -25.34 -9.42 -4.37
N TYR A 161 -25.63 -8.64 -3.33
CA TYR A 161 -26.87 -7.86 -3.19
C TYR A 161 -26.56 -6.36 -3.12
N LYS A 162 -27.55 -5.51 -3.42
CA LYS A 162 -27.43 -4.05 -3.44
C LYS A 162 -27.82 -3.45 -2.11
N TYR A 163 -27.08 -2.45 -1.64
CA TYR A 163 -27.25 -1.82 -0.33
C TYR A 163 -26.69 -0.40 -0.31
N SER A 164 -27.12 0.39 0.66
CA SER A 164 -26.55 1.71 0.95
C SER A 164 -25.77 1.67 2.27
N LEU A 165 -24.53 2.15 2.28
CA LEU A 165 -23.69 2.24 3.48
C LEU A 165 -23.54 3.71 3.89
N LEU A 166 -24.04 4.06 5.07
CA LEU A 166 -23.99 5.41 5.62
C LEU A 166 -22.75 5.62 6.49
N VAL A 167 -22.05 6.73 6.25
CA VAL A 167 -20.93 7.22 7.06
C VAL A 167 -21.21 8.68 7.44
N PHE A 168 -20.87 9.04 8.69
CA PHE A 168 -20.82 10.42 9.16
C PHE A 168 -19.35 10.89 9.22
N PRO A 169 -18.83 11.60 8.21
CA PRO A 169 -17.42 12.00 8.18
C PRO A 169 -17.03 12.90 9.36
N GLU A 170 -17.97 13.69 9.89
CA GLU A 170 -17.73 14.53 11.09
C GLU A 170 -17.30 13.69 12.31
N GLY A 171 -17.72 12.41 12.37
CA GLY A 171 -17.34 11.44 13.39
C GLY A 171 -17.91 11.71 14.78
N THR A 172 -18.53 12.87 14.99
CA THR A 172 -19.25 13.29 16.20
C THR A 172 -20.29 14.35 15.83
N ASP A 173 -21.24 14.57 16.72
CA ASP A 173 -22.26 15.60 16.64
C ASP A 173 -21.70 17.03 16.71
N LEU A 174 -22.36 17.94 16.00
CA LEU A 174 -22.03 19.35 15.97
C LEU A 174 -22.63 20.09 17.19
N THR A 175 -21.74 20.47 18.10
CA THR A 175 -22.00 21.27 19.31
C THR A 175 -21.03 22.46 19.34
N ALA A 176 -21.29 23.48 20.16
CA ALA A 176 -20.35 24.60 20.33
C ALA A 176 -18.94 24.13 20.72
N ALA A 177 -18.85 23.11 21.58
CA ALA A 177 -17.57 22.55 22.03
C ALA A 177 -16.85 21.77 20.93
N THR A 178 -17.55 20.92 20.16
CA THR A 178 -16.94 20.16 19.06
C THR A 178 -16.57 21.06 17.88
N LYS A 179 -17.35 22.13 17.65
CA LYS A 179 -17.06 23.18 16.66
C LYS A 179 -15.79 23.94 17.00
N SER A 180 -15.65 24.43 18.22
CA SER A 180 -14.43 25.11 18.67
C SER A 180 -13.19 24.26 18.45
N LYS A 181 -13.24 22.97 18.82
CA LYS A 181 -12.12 22.03 18.61
C LYS A 181 -11.81 21.80 17.13
N SER A 182 -12.84 21.75 16.28
CA SER A 182 -12.69 21.63 14.83
C SER A 182 -12.04 22.88 14.24
N ASP A 183 -12.43 24.07 14.69
CA ASP A 183 -11.86 25.34 14.21
C ASP A 183 -10.43 25.55 14.68
N ASP A 184 -10.10 25.12 15.91
CA ASP A 184 -8.73 25.10 16.42
C ASP A 184 -7.84 24.19 15.57
N TYR A 185 -8.34 23.01 15.22
CA TYR A 185 -7.66 22.09 14.32
C TYR A 185 -7.46 22.71 12.93
N ALA A 186 -8.50 23.36 12.38
CA ALA A 186 -8.44 24.05 11.09
C ALA A 186 -7.33 25.12 11.08
N ARG A 187 -7.36 26.02 12.07
CA ARG A 187 -6.37 27.10 12.22
C ARG A 187 -4.95 26.57 12.35
N LYS A 188 -4.75 25.52 13.15
CA LYS A 188 -3.42 24.92 13.37
C LYS A 188 -2.82 24.32 12.10
N HIS A 189 -3.65 23.86 11.16
CA HIS A 189 -3.22 23.19 9.93
C HIS A 189 -3.44 24.04 8.67
N GLY A 190 -3.80 25.33 8.80
CA GLY A 190 -4.03 26.22 7.67
C GLY A 190 -5.22 25.83 6.79
N LEU A 191 -6.26 25.19 7.36
CA LEU A 191 -7.45 24.74 6.64
C LEU A 191 -8.59 25.77 6.74
N GLN A 192 -9.50 25.77 5.76
CA GLN A 192 -10.71 26.59 5.75
C GLN A 192 -11.63 26.23 6.92
N SER A 193 -12.10 27.23 7.67
CA SER A 193 -13.17 27.05 8.67
C SER A 193 -14.54 26.92 7.99
N TYR A 194 -15.37 26.01 8.50
CA TYR A 194 -16.74 25.80 8.04
C TYR A 194 -17.73 26.30 9.08
N ASP A 195 -18.86 26.88 8.69
CA ASP A 195 -19.81 27.46 9.65
C ASP A 195 -20.81 26.44 10.21
N TYR A 196 -21.25 25.48 9.38
CA TYR A 196 -22.40 24.63 9.66
C TYR A 196 -22.09 23.13 9.82
N VAL A 197 -20.82 22.74 9.67
CA VAL A 197 -20.30 21.36 9.76
C VAL A 197 -18.93 21.35 10.45
N LEU A 198 -18.53 20.19 10.98
CA LEU A 198 -17.16 19.95 11.45
C LEU A 198 -16.22 19.55 10.29
N HIS A 199 -14.91 19.69 10.49
CA HIS A 199 -13.93 19.14 9.56
C HIS A 199 -14.08 17.61 9.45
N PRO A 200 -14.12 17.06 8.22
CA PRO A 200 -14.37 15.64 8.03
C PRO A 200 -13.15 14.80 8.41
N ARG A 201 -13.42 13.67 9.07
CA ARG A 201 -12.47 12.57 9.26
C ARG A 201 -12.58 11.63 8.06
N THR A 202 -11.68 11.79 7.09
CA THR A 202 -11.79 11.15 5.77
C THR A 202 -11.33 9.69 5.75
N THR A 203 -10.53 9.23 6.72
CA THR A 203 -9.85 7.92 6.68
C THR A 203 -10.80 6.73 6.46
N GLY A 204 -11.89 6.65 7.22
CA GLY A 204 -12.86 5.55 7.10
C GLY A 204 -13.63 5.58 5.77
N PHE A 205 -14.03 6.77 5.33
CA PHE A 205 -14.70 6.97 4.04
C PHE A 205 -13.79 6.58 2.87
N VAL A 206 -12.56 7.10 2.83
CA VAL A 206 -11.58 6.81 1.78
C VAL A 206 -11.32 5.31 1.71
N PHE A 207 -11.15 4.64 2.84
CA PHE A 207 -10.93 3.20 2.87
C PHE A 207 -12.13 2.40 2.37
N LEU A 208 -13.34 2.70 2.82
CA LEU A 208 -14.55 2.03 2.36
C LEU A 208 -14.75 2.21 0.85
N ALA A 209 -14.62 3.45 0.37
CA ALA A 209 -14.69 3.77 -1.06
C ALA A 209 -13.64 2.98 -1.85
N GLN A 210 -12.38 2.96 -1.40
CA GLN A 210 -11.31 2.20 -2.06
C GLN A 210 -11.59 0.69 -2.06
N GLN A 211 -12.00 0.09 -0.94
CA GLN A 211 -12.30 -1.34 -0.87
C GLN A 211 -13.45 -1.73 -1.79
N LEU A 212 -14.51 -0.90 -1.85
CA LEU A 212 -15.63 -1.13 -2.75
C LEU A 212 -15.23 -0.91 -4.23
N LEU A 213 -14.43 0.11 -4.53
CA LEU A 213 -13.91 0.38 -5.89
C LEU A 213 -13.06 -0.77 -6.42
N VAL A 214 -12.10 -1.26 -5.60
CA VAL A 214 -11.25 -2.41 -5.95
C VAL A 214 -12.09 -3.66 -6.27
N ARG A 215 -13.26 -3.79 -5.64
CA ARG A 215 -14.19 -4.91 -5.85
C ARG A 215 -15.24 -4.65 -6.92
N ARG A 216 -15.25 -3.47 -7.54
CA ARG A 216 -16.33 -2.98 -8.43
C ARG A 216 -17.71 -3.15 -7.80
N ALA A 217 -17.78 -2.88 -6.50
CA ALA A 217 -18.95 -3.08 -5.66
C ALA A 217 -19.56 -1.75 -5.16
N ILE A 218 -19.17 -0.62 -5.75
CA ILE A 218 -19.79 0.69 -5.54
C ILE A 218 -20.23 1.24 -6.89
N ASP A 219 -21.46 1.71 -6.95
CA ASP A 219 -22.08 2.28 -8.14
C ASP A 219 -22.25 3.80 -7.99
N ALA A 220 -22.50 4.29 -6.76
CA ALA A 220 -22.73 5.71 -6.50
C ALA A 220 -22.20 6.16 -5.11
N VAL A 221 -21.88 7.45 -5.02
CA VAL A 221 -21.65 8.16 -3.74
C VAL A 221 -22.70 9.25 -3.64
N TYR A 222 -23.49 9.22 -2.58
CA TYR A 222 -24.52 10.23 -2.32
C TYR A 222 -24.10 11.11 -1.15
N ASP A 223 -24.22 12.42 -1.32
CA ASP A 223 -24.10 13.39 -0.25
C ASP A 223 -25.51 13.78 0.22
N VAL A 224 -25.80 13.54 1.49
CA VAL A 224 -27.08 13.81 2.12
C VAL A 224 -26.88 14.87 3.19
N THR A 225 -27.45 16.05 2.96
CA THR A 225 -27.43 17.13 3.95
C THR A 225 -28.79 17.21 4.65
N LEU A 226 -28.80 16.95 5.96
CA LEU A 226 -29.96 17.12 6.83
C LEU A 226 -29.96 18.52 7.46
N VAL A 227 -31.09 19.21 7.36
CA VAL A 227 -31.29 20.56 7.88
C VAL A 227 -32.55 20.60 8.74
N TYR A 228 -32.46 21.23 9.91
CA TYR A 228 -33.59 21.50 10.78
C TYR A 228 -33.91 23.00 10.73
N PRO A 229 -35.13 23.42 10.37
CA PRO A 229 -35.47 24.82 10.14
C PRO A 229 -35.59 25.64 11.45
N ASP A 230 -36.06 25.02 12.53
CA ASP A 230 -36.38 25.69 13.80
C ASP A 230 -35.71 25.00 15.00
N LEU A 231 -36.22 23.85 15.41
CA LEU A 231 -35.82 23.08 16.56
C LEU A 231 -34.82 22.02 16.12
N VAL A 232 -33.61 22.11 16.66
CA VAL A 232 -32.54 21.12 16.45
C VAL A 232 -32.61 20.08 17.58
N PRO A 233 -33.06 18.83 17.34
CA PRO A 233 -33.27 17.83 18.39
C PRO A 233 -31.94 17.20 18.83
N GLN A 234 -31.18 17.93 19.65
CA GLN A 234 -29.83 17.55 20.05
C GLN A 234 -29.74 16.19 20.78
N THR A 235 -30.78 15.86 21.58
CA THR A 235 -30.82 14.65 22.42
C THR A 235 -32.22 14.03 22.43
N GLU A 236 -32.30 12.76 22.79
CA GLU A 236 -33.54 11.98 22.89
C GLU A 236 -34.51 12.54 23.95
N SER A 237 -34.00 13.29 24.93
CA SER A 237 -34.83 14.03 25.89
C SER A 237 -35.69 15.11 25.24
N VAL A 238 -35.32 15.60 24.06
CA VAL A 238 -36.12 16.54 23.26
C VAL A 238 -37.29 15.79 22.61
N LEU A 239 -37.01 14.61 22.04
CA LEU A 239 -38.05 13.72 21.49
C LEU A 239 -39.06 13.28 22.56
N LEU A 240 -38.59 12.92 23.76
CA LEU A 240 -39.45 12.54 24.90
C LEU A 240 -40.35 13.68 25.39
N ARG A 241 -39.89 14.92 25.27
CA ARG A 241 -40.70 16.10 25.59
C ARG A 241 -41.79 16.37 24.55
N GLY A 242 -41.73 15.68 23.41
CA GLY A 242 -42.63 15.85 22.28
C GLY A 242 -42.32 17.10 21.46
N ASP A 243 -41.09 17.61 21.60
CA ASP A 243 -40.60 18.74 20.84
C ASP A 243 -39.97 18.16 19.56
N PHE A 244 -40.70 18.23 18.46
CA PHE A 244 -40.24 17.80 17.13
C PHE A 244 -40.06 19.03 16.23
N PRO A 245 -39.13 18.98 15.25
CA PRO A 245 -38.96 20.06 14.28
C PRO A 245 -40.28 20.40 13.59
N LYS A 246 -40.64 21.69 13.55
CA LYS A 246 -41.85 22.19 12.90
C LYS A 246 -41.48 23.18 11.80
N GLN A 247 -42.42 23.42 10.90
CA GLN A 247 -42.23 24.45 9.90
C GLN A 247 -42.64 25.81 10.50
N GLU A 248 -41.68 26.70 10.77
CA GLU A 248 -41.95 28.12 11.03
C GLU A 248 -40.91 29.03 10.35
N GLY A 249 -41.38 30.21 9.90
CA GLY A 249 -40.54 31.27 9.29
C GLY A 249 -40.62 31.38 7.76
N LEU A 250 -41.80 31.21 7.17
CA LEU A 250 -42.00 31.23 5.71
C LEU A 250 -41.64 32.56 5.01
N ARG A 251 -41.48 33.69 5.70
CA ARG A 251 -41.30 35.02 5.06
C ARG A 251 -39.88 35.24 4.52
N ASP A 252 -38.86 35.05 5.36
CA ASP A 252 -37.45 35.23 4.96
C ASP A 252 -36.99 34.11 4.01
N PHE A 253 -37.57 32.91 4.17
CA PHE A 253 -37.43 31.82 3.22
C PHE A 253 -38.17 32.11 1.90
N LEU A 254 -39.38 32.70 1.92
CA LEU A 254 -40.09 33.09 0.68
C LEU A 254 -39.27 34.10 -0.08
N GLU A 255 -38.75 35.16 0.54
CA GLU A 255 -38.04 36.24 -0.18
C GLU A 255 -36.76 35.73 -0.86
N LYS A 256 -35.98 34.86 -0.19
CA LYS A 256 -34.82 34.19 -0.80
C LYS A 256 -35.24 33.16 -1.86
N ARG A 257 -36.29 32.37 -1.61
CA ARG A 257 -36.81 31.40 -2.60
C ARG A 257 -37.53 32.05 -3.77
N TRP A 258 -38.09 33.25 -3.64
CA TRP A 258 -38.76 33.98 -4.72
C TRP A 258 -37.74 34.51 -5.70
N LEU A 259 -36.60 35.01 -5.21
CA LEU A 259 -35.43 35.36 -6.03
C LEU A 259 -34.85 34.14 -6.77
N ASP A 260 -34.69 33.00 -6.09
CA ASP A 260 -34.24 31.75 -6.74
C ASP A 260 -35.31 31.16 -7.69
N LYS A 261 -36.61 31.33 -7.39
CA LYS A 261 -37.73 30.94 -8.27
C LYS A 261 -37.78 31.79 -9.52
N GLU A 262 -37.60 33.11 -9.42
CA GLU A 262 -37.60 34.00 -10.59
C GLU A 262 -36.50 33.61 -11.59
N ARG A 263 -35.33 33.24 -11.06
CA ARG A 263 -34.17 32.77 -11.84
C ARG A 263 -34.43 31.40 -12.46
N THR A 264 -35.01 30.48 -11.68
CA THR A 264 -35.37 29.13 -12.12
C THR A 264 -36.52 29.10 -13.13
N LEU A 265 -37.53 29.95 -12.97
CA LEU A 265 -38.69 30.04 -13.85
C LEU A 265 -38.34 30.69 -15.19
N ARG A 266 -37.45 31.70 -15.22
CA ARG A 266 -36.92 32.25 -16.47
C ARG A 266 -36.19 31.18 -17.29
N GLU A 267 -35.41 30.34 -16.63
CA GLU A 267 -34.68 29.26 -17.31
C GLU A 267 -35.61 28.12 -17.73
N TYR A 268 -36.61 27.77 -16.92
CA TYR A 268 -37.66 26.80 -17.27
C TYR A 268 -38.52 27.26 -18.47
N HIS A 269 -38.88 28.53 -18.57
CA HIS A 269 -39.64 29.03 -19.73
C HIS A 269 -38.83 29.09 -21.02
N VAL A 270 -37.49 29.07 -20.93
CA VAL A 270 -36.57 29.01 -22.08
C VAL A 270 -36.20 27.57 -22.43
N THR A 271 -36.12 26.66 -21.46
CA THR A 271 -35.51 25.31 -21.62
C THR A 271 -36.43 24.13 -21.29
N GLY A 272 -37.53 24.34 -20.56
CA GLY A 272 -38.43 23.30 -20.07
C GLY A 272 -37.93 22.53 -18.83
N GLN A 273 -36.84 22.95 -18.17
CA GLN A 273 -36.27 22.24 -17.01
C GLN A 273 -35.95 23.19 -15.85
N PHE A 274 -36.06 22.69 -14.61
CA PHE A 274 -35.70 23.44 -13.41
C PHE A 274 -34.17 23.51 -13.26
N LEU A 275 -33.67 24.57 -12.64
CA LEU A 275 -32.24 24.86 -12.55
C LEU A 275 -31.47 23.73 -11.85
N HIS A 276 -31.97 23.16 -10.73
CA HIS A 276 -31.33 22.04 -10.02
C HIS A 276 -32.37 21.06 -9.43
N GLY A 277 -32.34 19.78 -9.85
CA GLY A 277 -32.97 18.62 -9.19
C GLY A 277 -34.50 18.60 -9.06
N GLY A 278 -35.12 17.42 -9.23
CA GLY A 278 -36.54 17.22 -8.91
C GLY A 278 -36.81 17.13 -7.41
N ILE A 279 -38.02 17.50 -6.96
CA ILE A 279 -38.48 17.15 -5.60
C ILE A 279 -38.79 15.65 -5.58
N LEU A 280 -38.16 14.92 -4.66
CA LEU A 280 -38.35 13.49 -4.47
C LEU A 280 -39.27 13.28 -3.28
N LYS A 281 -40.58 13.29 -3.51
CA LYS A 281 -41.58 12.97 -2.48
C LYS A 281 -42.54 11.91 -3.00
N LYS A 282 -42.76 10.86 -2.21
CA LYS A 282 -43.71 9.79 -2.56
C LYS A 282 -45.13 10.19 -2.13
N GLU A 283 -46.06 10.19 -3.08
CA GLU A 283 -47.45 10.56 -2.82
C GLU A 283 -48.29 9.42 -2.21
N SER A 284 -47.97 8.17 -2.55
CA SER A 284 -48.70 7.00 -2.05
C SER A 284 -48.25 6.59 -0.65
N LYS A 285 -49.18 6.62 0.31
CA LYS A 285 -48.95 6.26 1.73
C LYS A 285 -49.31 4.82 2.08
N SER A 286 -49.67 3.96 1.12
CA SER A 286 -50.15 2.60 1.41
C SER A 286 -49.12 1.73 2.14
N GLU A 287 -47.84 1.87 1.78
CA GLU A 287 -46.72 1.17 2.44
C GLU A 287 -46.49 1.66 3.89
N LEU A 288 -46.69 2.96 4.12
CA LEU A 288 -46.60 3.55 5.46
C LEU A 288 -47.76 3.11 6.34
N MET A 289 -48.97 3.03 5.78
CA MET A 289 -50.15 2.56 6.51
C MET A 289 -50.07 1.06 6.85
N SER A 290 -49.55 0.23 5.95
CA SER A 290 -49.32 -1.19 6.25
C SER A 290 -48.27 -1.37 7.34
N ALA A 291 -47.17 -0.60 7.30
CA ALA A 291 -46.17 -0.58 8.36
C ALA A 291 -46.78 -0.11 9.70
N LEU A 292 -47.60 0.95 9.69
CA LEU A 292 -48.28 1.45 10.88
C LEU A 292 -49.12 0.35 11.54
N VAL A 293 -50.00 -0.31 10.78
CA VAL A 293 -50.86 -1.37 11.31
C VAL A 293 -50.04 -2.55 11.82
N PHE A 294 -49.10 -3.06 11.01
CA PHE A 294 -48.30 -4.23 11.34
C PHE A 294 -47.47 -4.02 12.61
N TRP A 295 -46.68 -2.94 12.66
CA TRP A 295 -45.75 -2.70 13.76
C TRP A 295 -46.43 -2.19 15.04
N THR A 296 -47.66 -1.66 14.94
CA THR A 296 -48.49 -1.35 16.13
C THR A 296 -49.09 -2.61 16.75
N LEU A 297 -49.54 -3.57 15.93
CA LEU A 297 -50.16 -4.81 16.40
C LEU A 297 -49.14 -5.89 16.81
N LEU A 298 -47.94 -5.89 16.21
CA LEU A 298 -46.91 -6.89 16.46
C LEU A 298 -46.54 -7.04 17.95
N PRO A 299 -46.34 -5.97 18.75
CA PRO A 299 -46.06 -6.11 20.18
C PRO A 299 -47.16 -6.87 20.94
N LEU A 300 -48.43 -6.62 20.65
CA LEU A 300 -49.55 -7.31 21.29
C LEU A 300 -49.55 -8.80 20.93
N LEU A 301 -49.34 -9.12 19.65
CA LEU A 301 -49.23 -10.48 19.19
C LEU A 301 -48.04 -11.22 19.82
N VAL A 302 -46.87 -10.59 19.86
CA VAL A 302 -45.66 -11.19 20.43
C VAL A 302 -45.80 -11.40 21.94
N LEU A 303 -46.41 -10.46 22.66
CA LEU A 303 -46.72 -10.64 24.09
C LEU A 303 -47.70 -11.79 24.32
N TYR A 304 -48.76 -11.88 23.51
CA TYR A 304 -49.69 -13.00 23.57
C TYR A 304 -49.02 -14.34 23.29
N VAL A 305 -48.16 -14.43 22.27
CA VAL A 305 -47.43 -15.66 21.94
C VAL A 305 -46.41 -16.01 23.03
N LEU A 306 -45.67 -15.04 23.58
CA LEU A 306 -44.78 -15.25 24.73
C LEU A 306 -45.54 -15.78 25.95
N TRP A 307 -46.77 -15.31 26.17
CA TRP A 307 -47.61 -15.77 27.25
C TRP A 307 -48.13 -17.19 27.01
N MET A 308 -48.68 -17.45 25.83
CA MET A 308 -49.40 -18.69 25.51
C MET A 308 -48.50 -19.86 25.12
N VAL A 309 -47.29 -19.60 24.61
CA VAL A 309 -46.48 -20.61 23.94
C VAL A 309 -45.14 -20.81 24.67
N GLU A 310 -45.03 -21.92 25.40
CA GLU A 310 -43.85 -22.20 26.23
C GLU A 310 -42.55 -22.32 25.41
N TRP A 311 -42.58 -23.07 24.30
CA TRP A 311 -41.39 -23.26 23.46
C TRP A 311 -40.89 -21.93 22.88
N PHE A 312 -41.78 -20.97 22.63
CA PHE A 312 -41.41 -19.66 22.10
C PHE A 312 -40.65 -18.84 23.15
N ARG A 313 -40.99 -18.95 24.45
CA ARG A 313 -40.22 -18.35 25.55
C ARG A 313 -38.79 -18.90 25.59
N PHE A 314 -38.65 -20.22 25.48
CA PHE A 314 -37.32 -20.86 25.44
C PHE A 314 -36.53 -20.49 24.19
N LEU A 315 -37.19 -20.36 23.03
CA LEU A 315 -36.54 -19.89 21.81
C LEU A 315 -35.94 -18.49 22.02
N VAL A 316 -36.77 -17.52 22.44
CA VAL A 316 -36.34 -16.13 22.65
C VAL A 316 -35.26 -16.05 23.73
N LEU A 317 -35.39 -16.78 24.84
CA LEU A 317 -34.39 -16.83 25.89
C LEU A 317 -33.07 -17.41 25.38
N GLY A 318 -33.11 -18.56 24.70
CA GLY A 318 -31.91 -19.21 24.16
C GLY A 318 -31.18 -18.35 23.13
N HIS A 319 -31.92 -17.68 22.24
CA HIS A 319 -31.35 -16.75 21.26
C HIS A 319 -30.74 -15.52 21.92
N THR A 320 -31.36 -15.02 22.98
CA THR A 320 -30.83 -13.88 23.75
C THR A 320 -29.55 -14.26 24.49
N VAL A 321 -29.52 -15.41 25.15
CA VAL A 321 -28.31 -15.93 25.79
C VAL A 321 -27.20 -16.13 24.75
N PHE A 322 -27.54 -16.72 23.59
CA PHE A 322 -26.59 -16.89 22.50
C PHE A 322 -26.02 -15.56 22.00
N LEU A 323 -26.87 -14.56 21.74
CA LEU A 323 -26.41 -13.23 21.31
C LEU A 323 -25.54 -12.54 22.36
N LEU A 324 -25.87 -12.68 23.65
CA LEU A 324 -25.05 -12.16 24.75
C LEU A 324 -23.69 -12.86 24.82
N LEU A 325 -23.66 -14.19 24.68
CA LEU A 325 -22.41 -14.95 24.63
C LEU A 325 -21.54 -14.55 23.42
N VAL A 326 -22.13 -14.38 22.25
CA VAL A 326 -21.43 -13.88 21.05
C VAL A 326 -20.86 -12.49 21.31
N ASN A 327 -21.61 -11.58 21.92
CA ASN A 327 -21.12 -10.25 22.29
C ASN A 327 -19.97 -10.26 23.33
N LEU A 328 -19.91 -11.28 24.19
CA LEU A 328 -18.85 -11.43 25.19
C LEU A 328 -17.59 -12.10 24.62
N THR A 329 -17.75 -12.97 23.62
CA THR A 329 -16.67 -13.81 23.09
C THR A 329 -16.11 -13.31 21.75
N THR A 330 -16.84 -12.45 21.05
CA THR A 330 -16.48 -11.92 19.74
C THR A 330 -16.61 -10.40 19.69
N ASP A 331 -16.19 -9.81 18.58
CA ASP A 331 -16.37 -8.38 18.28
C ASP A 331 -17.79 -8.05 17.76
N GLY A 332 -18.77 -8.90 18.07
CA GLY A 332 -20.19 -8.71 17.78
C GLY A 332 -20.74 -9.77 16.82
N PHE A 333 -22.07 -9.82 16.71
CA PHE A 333 -22.77 -10.81 15.90
C PHE A 333 -22.35 -10.79 14.42
N GLN A 334 -22.02 -9.61 13.89
CA GLN A 334 -21.51 -9.43 12.53
C GLN A 334 -20.28 -10.33 12.24
N ASP A 335 -19.34 -10.43 13.18
CA ASP A 335 -18.11 -11.20 13.00
C ASP A 335 -18.39 -12.70 13.14
N PHE A 336 -19.32 -13.08 14.03
CA PHE A 336 -19.83 -14.45 14.10
C PHE A 336 -20.45 -14.88 12.77
N GLU A 337 -21.31 -14.04 12.19
CA GLU A 337 -21.99 -14.32 10.93
C GLU A 337 -21.02 -14.44 9.74
N ILE A 338 -20.06 -13.51 9.65
CA ILE A 338 -19.00 -13.55 8.63
C ILE A 338 -18.10 -14.77 8.83
N GLY A 339 -17.77 -15.11 10.07
CA GLY A 339 -17.00 -16.31 10.43
C GLY A 339 -17.72 -17.59 9.99
N LEU A 340 -19.03 -17.68 10.27
CA LEU A 340 -19.88 -18.79 9.84
C LEU A 340 -20.00 -18.87 8.31
N TYR A 341 -20.12 -17.73 7.62
CA TYR A 341 -20.10 -17.67 6.15
C TYR A 341 -18.79 -18.24 5.59
N ASN A 342 -17.65 -17.77 6.11
CA ASN A 342 -16.33 -18.21 5.67
C ASN A 342 -16.08 -19.69 5.97
N LEU A 343 -16.57 -20.20 7.10
CA LEU A 343 -16.51 -21.62 7.45
C LEU A 343 -17.29 -22.48 6.44
N LYS A 344 -18.53 -22.09 6.12
CA LYS A 344 -19.33 -22.79 5.10
C LYS A 344 -18.70 -22.71 3.72
N LYS A 345 -18.17 -21.54 3.34
CA LYS A 345 -17.46 -21.34 2.07
C LYS A 345 -16.27 -22.30 1.93
N LYS A 346 -15.52 -22.53 3.02
CA LYS A 346 -14.43 -23.51 3.09
C LYS A 346 -14.94 -24.95 3.00
N LEU A 347 -15.98 -25.32 3.77
CA LEU A 347 -16.50 -26.69 3.85
C LEU A 347 -17.17 -27.16 2.56
N PHE A 348 -17.93 -26.31 1.89
CA PHE A 348 -18.77 -26.71 0.75
C PHE A 348 -18.11 -26.49 -0.62
N ARG A 349 -16.82 -26.11 -0.68
CA ARG A 349 -16.08 -25.86 -1.95
C ARG A 349 -16.89 -25.00 -2.95
N VAL A 350 -17.71 -24.08 -2.46
CA VAL A 350 -18.54 -23.24 -3.30
C VAL A 350 -17.59 -22.28 -4.02
N LYS A 351 -17.44 -22.45 -5.33
CA LYS A 351 -16.73 -21.49 -6.18
C LYS A 351 -17.33 -20.11 -5.92
N SER A 352 -16.51 -19.19 -5.41
CA SER A 352 -16.87 -17.79 -5.23
C SER A 352 -17.52 -17.24 -6.50
N PRO A 353 -18.54 -16.36 -6.41
CA PRO A 353 -18.90 -15.53 -7.54
C PRO A 353 -17.63 -14.85 -8.03
N LYS A 354 -17.36 -14.94 -9.34
CA LYS A 354 -16.23 -14.27 -9.96
C LYS A 354 -16.24 -12.81 -9.50
N MET A 355 -15.14 -12.33 -8.92
CA MET A 355 -14.78 -10.91 -9.03
C MET A 355 -15.06 -10.52 -10.48
N ALA A 356 -15.79 -9.42 -10.70
CA ALA A 356 -15.99 -8.88 -12.03
C ALA A 356 -14.61 -8.73 -12.69
N ALA A 357 -14.33 -9.67 -13.60
CA ALA A 357 -13.03 -9.94 -14.19
C ALA A 357 -11.84 -9.96 -13.20
N SER A 358 -11.38 -11.17 -12.84
CA SER A 358 -9.97 -11.44 -13.17
C SER A 358 -9.80 -11.13 -14.66
N PRO A 359 -8.62 -10.70 -15.16
CA PRO A 359 -8.36 -10.86 -16.60
C PRO A 359 -8.83 -12.27 -17.00
N GLU A 360 -9.40 -12.42 -18.21
CA GLU A 360 -9.84 -13.69 -18.80
C GLU A 360 -9.08 -14.88 -18.20
N PRO A 361 -9.74 -16.01 -17.84
CA PRO A 361 -9.08 -17.12 -17.12
C PRO A 361 -7.68 -17.28 -17.66
N LEU A 362 -6.68 -16.91 -16.83
CA LEU A 362 -5.35 -16.53 -17.31
C LEU A 362 -4.93 -17.55 -18.34
N ASP A 363 -4.91 -17.14 -19.60
CA ASP A 363 -4.48 -18.00 -20.67
C ASP A 363 -3.06 -18.40 -20.30
N GLN A 364 -2.90 -19.64 -19.84
CA GLN A 364 -1.62 -20.15 -19.36
C GLN A 364 -0.58 -20.14 -20.49
N SER A 365 -1.02 -20.02 -21.75
CA SER A 365 -0.15 -19.87 -22.90
C SER A 365 0.34 -18.44 -23.13
N ARG A 366 -0.36 -17.42 -22.61
CA ARG A 366 -0.08 -15.99 -22.82
C ARG A 366 1.00 -15.48 -21.85
N ASP A 367 1.93 -14.69 -22.37
CA ASP A 367 2.98 -14.01 -21.60
C ASP A 367 2.69 -12.50 -21.61
N ARG A 368 2.05 -11.99 -20.56
CA ARG A 368 1.66 -10.58 -20.50
C ARG A 368 2.85 -9.65 -20.30
N PHE A 369 3.95 -10.18 -19.78
CA PHE A 369 5.16 -9.40 -19.55
C PHE A 369 5.80 -9.11 -20.90
N TYR A 370 5.91 -10.15 -21.74
CA TYR A 370 6.28 -10.02 -23.14
C TYR A 370 5.41 -8.99 -23.86
N GLU A 371 4.09 -9.12 -23.77
CA GLU A 371 3.17 -8.20 -24.46
C GLU A 371 3.26 -6.75 -23.96
N THR A 372 3.45 -6.56 -22.65
CA THR A 372 3.61 -5.22 -22.07
C THR A 372 4.84 -4.53 -22.62
N MET A 373 5.94 -5.27 -22.78
CA MET A 373 7.24 -4.77 -23.23
C MET A 373 7.38 -4.76 -24.76
N LYS A 374 6.55 -5.53 -25.48
CA LYS A 374 6.63 -5.67 -26.94
C LYS A 374 6.48 -4.31 -27.62
N ASP A 375 7.38 -4.04 -28.56
CA ASP A 375 7.43 -2.82 -29.37
C ASP A 375 7.55 -1.52 -28.56
N ARG A 376 7.91 -1.59 -27.27
CA ARG A 376 8.10 -0.42 -26.40
C ARG A 376 9.48 0.20 -26.53
N THR A 377 9.55 1.50 -26.25
CA THR A 377 10.81 2.25 -26.14
C THR A 377 11.13 2.59 -24.69
N LEU A 378 12.27 2.09 -24.22
CA LEU A 378 12.71 2.23 -22.82
C LEU A 378 13.82 3.28 -22.71
N LEU A 379 13.80 4.08 -21.65
CA LEU A 379 14.94 4.90 -21.22
C LEU A 379 15.44 4.39 -19.86
N ILE A 380 16.68 3.94 -19.83
CA ILE A 380 17.32 3.39 -18.62
C ILE A 380 18.47 4.29 -18.20
N THR A 381 18.34 4.94 -17.04
CA THR A 381 19.48 5.62 -16.41
C THR A 381 20.14 4.66 -15.41
N GLY A 382 21.47 4.69 -15.34
CA GLY A 382 22.22 3.68 -14.59
C GLY A 382 22.30 2.33 -15.33
N GLY A 383 21.97 2.29 -16.63
CA GLY A 383 22.02 1.07 -17.46
C GLY A 383 23.41 0.43 -17.58
N THR A 384 24.48 1.21 -17.35
CA THR A 384 25.86 0.68 -17.31
C THR A 384 26.25 0.10 -15.94
N GLY A 385 25.39 0.18 -14.93
CA GLY A 385 25.61 -0.35 -13.59
C GLY A 385 25.11 -1.79 -13.45
N PHE A 386 25.36 -2.40 -12.29
CA PHE A 386 25.08 -3.81 -12.02
C PHE A 386 23.62 -4.22 -12.31
N VAL A 387 22.65 -3.59 -11.65
CA VAL A 387 21.21 -3.84 -11.87
C VAL A 387 20.79 -3.52 -13.31
N GLY A 388 21.28 -2.40 -13.85
CA GLY A 388 20.94 -1.94 -15.20
C GLY A 388 21.33 -2.95 -16.28
N LYS A 389 22.53 -3.51 -16.22
CA LYS A 389 22.99 -4.52 -17.17
C LYS A 389 22.13 -5.78 -17.14
N VAL A 390 21.81 -6.27 -15.94
CA VAL A 390 20.98 -7.47 -15.77
C VAL A 390 19.55 -7.23 -16.25
N LEU A 391 18.98 -6.04 -15.99
CA LEU A 391 17.69 -5.64 -16.54
C LEU A 391 17.71 -5.61 -18.08
N ILE A 392 18.72 -4.99 -18.68
CA ILE A 392 18.86 -4.90 -20.15
C ILE A 392 19.01 -6.30 -20.75
N GLU A 393 19.86 -7.15 -20.18
CA GLU A 393 20.03 -8.54 -20.61
C GLU A 393 18.69 -9.27 -20.58
N LYS A 394 17.98 -9.21 -19.45
CA LYS A 394 16.70 -9.90 -19.29
C LYS A 394 15.68 -9.40 -20.31
N VAL A 395 15.54 -8.08 -20.45
CA VAL A 395 14.61 -7.48 -21.40
C VAL A 395 14.91 -7.94 -22.83
N LEU A 396 16.17 -7.88 -23.28
CA LEU A 396 16.54 -8.29 -24.64
C LEU A 396 16.41 -9.80 -24.87
N ARG A 397 16.64 -10.63 -23.84
CA ARG A 397 16.59 -12.09 -23.96
C ARG A 397 15.16 -12.61 -24.09
N VAL A 398 14.24 -12.09 -23.27
CA VAL A 398 12.87 -12.64 -23.19
C VAL A 398 11.78 -11.73 -23.74
N ASN A 399 12.09 -10.50 -24.18
CA ASN A 399 11.11 -9.57 -24.78
C ASN A 399 11.56 -9.07 -26.16
N ASP A 400 10.60 -8.57 -26.96
CA ASP A 400 10.88 -7.91 -28.23
C ASP A 400 10.54 -6.41 -28.13
N VAL A 401 11.36 -5.68 -27.39
CA VAL A 401 11.29 -4.21 -27.32
C VAL A 401 11.67 -3.57 -28.66
N LYS A 402 11.16 -2.37 -28.92
CA LYS A 402 11.52 -1.58 -30.11
C LYS A 402 12.92 -0.99 -29.97
N LYS A 403 13.20 -0.34 -28.83
CA LYS A 403 14.43 0.43 -28.60
C LYS A 403 14.72 0.59 -27.12
N ILE A 404 15.99 0.59 -26.72
CA ILE A 404 16.45 0.89 -25.36
C ILE A 404 17.45 2.05 -25.42
N PHE A 405 17.05 3.22 -24.95
CA PHE A 405 17.94 4.34 -24.68
C PHE A 405 18.66 4.14 -23.33
N ILE A 406 19.96 4.42 -23.32
CA ILE A 406 20.75 4.40 -22.10
C ILE A 406 21.51 5.72 -21.99
N LEU A 407 21.27 6.43 -20.89
CA LEU A 407 21.99 7.66 -20.59
C LEU A 407 23.40 7.33 -20.08
N VAL A 408 24.42 7.80 -20.79
CA VAL A 408 25.83 7.51 -20.52
C VAL A 408 26.63 8.79 -20.38
N ARG A 409 27.34 8.93 -19.26
CA ARG A 409 28.23 10.09 -18.99
C ARG A 409 29.37 10.18 -20.01
N THR A 410 29.80 11.37 -20.39
CA THR A 410 30.99 11.58 -21.25
C THR A 410 32.28 11.74 -20.44
N LYS A 411 32.35 11.13 -19.26
CA LYS A 411 33.50 11.21 -18.35
C LYS A 411 34.69 10.42 -18.89
N LYS A 412 35.91 10.91 -18.63
CA LYS A 412 37.20 10.37 -19.11
C LYS A 412 37.45 10.49 -20.62
N GLY A 413 36.80 11.44 -21.28
CA GLY A 413 37.08 11.78 -22.69
C GLY A 413 36.58 10.76 -23.71
N LYS A 414 35.71 9.83 -23.31
CA LYS A 414 35.13 8.82 -24.21
C LYS A 414 33.73 9.18 -24.65
N ASN A 415 33.46 9.06 -25.94
CA ASN A 415 32.12 9.28 -26.49
C ASN A 415 31.20 8.04 -26.26
N PRO A 416 29.88 8.16 -26.45
CA PRO A 416 28.97 7.02 -26.26
C PRO A 416 29.32 5.79 -27.11
N ALA A 417 29.77 5.96 -28.36
CA ALA A 417 30.14 4.85 -29.24
C ALA A 417 31.32 4.03 -28.71
N GLU A 418 32.34 4.69 -28.15
CA GLU A 418 33.48 4.04 -27.50
C GLU A 418 33.12 3.32 -26.19
N ARG A 419 32.05 3.76 -25.52
CA ARG A 419 31.57 3.16 -24.26
C ARG A 419 30.76 1.90 -24.49
N PHE A 420 30.20 1.71 -25.70
CA PHE A 420 29.37 0.56 -26.01
C PHE A 420 30.11 -0.78 -25.81
N PRO A 421 31.30 -1.00 -26.42
CA PRO A 421 32.00 -2.27 -26.25
C PRO A 421 32.42 -2.52 -24.80
N GLU A 422 32.78 -1.48 -24.05
CA GLU A 422 33.19 -1.63 -22.64
C GLU A 422 32.08 -2.18 -21.74
N VAL A 423 30.82 -1.87 -22.06
CA VAL A 423 29.66 -2.28 -21.27
C VAL A 423 29.08 -3.60 -21.77
N PHE A 424 28.98 -3.75 -23.10
CA PHE A 424 28.21 -4.83 -23.73
C PHE A 424 29.08 -5.96 -24.34
N ASN A 425 30.40 -5.81 -24.37
CA ASN A 425 31.32 -6.93 -24.56
C ASN A 425 31.62 -7.59 -23.21
N ASN A 426 30.56 -8.07 -22.56
CA ASN A 426 30.59 -8.68 -21.24
C ASN A 426 29.93 -10.07 -21.33
N PRO A 427 30.47 -11.10 -20.65
CA PRO A 427 29.90 -12.45 -20.67
C PRO A 427 28.40 -12.51 -20.37
N LEU A 428 27.89 -11.57 -19.56
CA LEU A 428 26.46 -11.44 -19.26
C LEU A 428 25.58 -11.42 -20.51
N PHE A 429 26.03 -10.78 -21.61
CA PHE A 429 25.24 -10.64 -22.83
C PHE A 429 25.45 -11.78 -23.85
N ASP A 430 26.34 -12.74 -23.57
CA ASP A 430 26.65 -13.80 -24.53
C ASP A 430 25.44 -14.71 -24.79
N GLN A 431 24.65 -14.99 -23.73
CA GLN A 431 23.46 -15.82 -23.85
C GLN A 431 22.40 -15.17 -24.74
N VAL A 432 22.13 -13.87 -24.57
CA VAL A 432 21.16 -13.16 -25.41
C VAL A 432 21.64 -13.06 -26.87
N LYS A 433 22.94 -12.82 -27.10
CA LYS A 433 23.53 -12.83 -28.45
C LYS A 433 23.40 -14.20 -29.12
N LYS A 434 23.62 -15.28 -28.37
CA LYS A 434 23.45 -16.66 -28.86
C LYS A 434 22.00 -16.98 -29.20
N MET A 435 21.04 -16.50 -28.40
CA MET A 435 19.61 -16.79 -28.58
C MET A 435 18.94 -15.94 -29.67
N LYS A 436 19.31 -14.67 -29.79
CA LYS A 436 18.62 -13.68 -30.66
C LYS A 436 19.51 -13.17 -31.82
N GLY A 437 20.78 -13.56 -31.87
CA GLY A 437 21.78 -13.05 -32.80
C GLY A 437 22.38 -11.71 -32.36
N GLU A 438 23.56 -11.37 -32.89
CA GLU A 438 24.26 -10.11 -32.56
C GLU A 438 23.46 -8.85 -32.93
N SER A 439 22.54 -8.95 -33.89
CA SER A 439 21.69 -7.84 -34.32
C SER A 439 20.78 -7.31 -33.21
N VAL A 440 20.47 -8.11 -32.18
CA VAL A 440 19.66 -7.68 -31.02
C VAL A 440 20.30 -6.51 -30.28
N MET A 441 21.63 -6.42 -30.29
CA MET A 441 22.38 -5.35 -29.63
C MET A 441 22.18 -3.99 -30.31
N LYS A 442 21.76 -3.97 -31.59
CA LYS A 442 21.41 -2.74 -32.32
C LYS A 442 20.18 -2.03 -31.76
N LYS A 443 19.38 -2.70 -30.91
CA LYS A 443 18.25 -2.08 -30.19
C LYS A 443 18.71 -1.14 -29.08
N ILE A 444 19.98 -1.20 -28.67
CA ILE A 444 20.55 -0.34 -27.63
C ILE A 444 21.09 0.93 -28.27
N HIS A 445 20.61 2.08 -27.79
CA HIS A 445 21.06 3.41 -28.22
C HIS A 445 21.63 4.17 -27.02
N LEU A 446 22.92 4.52 -27.10
CA LEU A 446 23.57 5.28 -26.05
C LEU A 446 23.40 6.76 -26.30
N VAL A 447 22.90 7.48 -25.29
CA VAL A 447 22.69 8.92 -25.33
C VAL A 447 23.68 9.57 -24.38
N ALA A 448 24.42 10.57 -24.85
CA ALA A 448 25.36 11.32 -24.03
C ALA A 448 24.59 12.16 -22.99
N GLY A 449 24.89 11.99 -21.71
CA GLY A 449 24.34 12.84 -20.66
C GLY A 449 24.73 12.43 -19.25
N ASP A 450 24.46 13.30 -18.29
CA ASP A 450 24.71 13.11 -16.87
C ASP A 450 23.51 13.60 -16.06
N VAL A 451 22.91 12.72 -15.27
CA VAL A 451 21.77 13.08 -14.41
C VAL A 451 22.12 14.19 -13.41
N ALA A 452 23.40 14.35 -13.06
CA ALA A 452 23.84 15.44 -12.20
C ALA A 452 24.02 16.76 -12.95
N ALA A 453 24.06 16.80 -14.28
CA ALA A 453 24.22 18.04 -15.03
C ALA A 453 22.87 18.77 -15.23
N PRO A 454 22.86 20.11 -15.33
CA PRO A 454 21.68 20.86 -15.74
C PRO A 454 21.12 20.31 -17.05
N LYS A 455 19.78 20.24 -17.18
CA LYS A 455 19.09 19.61 -18.32
C LYS A 455 19.61 18.20 -18.66
N LEU A 456 20.08 17.46 -17.65
CA LEU A 456 20.67 16.12 -17.78
C LEU A 456 21.92 16.04 -18.69
N GLY A 457 22.52 17.18 -19.03
CA GLY A 457 23.64 17.25 -19.97
C GLY A 457 23.30 16.76 -21.38
N LEU A 458 22.01 16.77 -21.75
CA LEU A 458 21.52 16.38 -23.07
C LEU A 458 21.68 17.53 -24.07
N SER A 459 21.92 17.18 -25.34
CA SER A 459 21.70 18.11 -26.46
C SER A 459 20.20 18.37 -26.64
N ASP A 460 19.84 19.49 -27.26
CA ASP A 460 18.42 19.79 -27.52
C ASP A 460 17.78 18.72 -28.45
N ASP A 461 18.55 18.19 -29.41
CA ASP A 461 18.12 17.11 -30.31
C ASP A 461 17.90 15.79 -29.56
N ASP A 462 18.84 15.37 -28.70
CA ASP A 462 18.71 14.16 -27.90
C ASP A 462 17.53 14.27 -26.94
N ARG A 463 17.34 15.43 -26.33
CA ARG A 463 16.22 15.68 -25.41
C ARG A 463 14.89 15.60 -26.14
N ALA A 464 14.77 16.20 -27.33
CA ALA A 464 13.58 16.12 -28.17
C ALA A 464 13.30 14.68 -28.60
N MET A 465 14.31 13.93 -29.02
CA MET A 465 14.20 12.51 -29.36
C MET A 465 13.68 11.68 -28.17
N LEU A 466 14.26 11.87 -26.98
CA LEU A 466 13.83 11.16 -25.77
C LEU A 466 12.40 11.52 -25.37
N ALA A 467 12.03 12.80 -25.43
CA ALA A 467 10.68 13.28 -25.14
C ALA A 467 9.64 12.76 -26.15
N GLU A 468 10.02 12.60 -27.41
CA GLU A 468 9.13 12.04 -28.43
C GLU A 468 8.96 10.53 -28.24
N GLU A 469 10.05 9.79 -28.08
CA GLU A 469 10.07 8.34 -28.23
C GLU A 469 9.83 7.52 -26.96
N THR A 470 10.20 8.04 -25.78
CA THR A 470 10.26 7.24 -24.55
C THR A 470 8.87 6.92 -23.99
N GLU A 471 8.66 5.63 -23.68
CA GLU A 471 7.41 5.14 -23.08
C GLU A 471 7.62 4.64 -21.64
N PHE A 472 8.70 3.90 -21.39
CA PHE A 472 9.03 3.40 -20.05
C PHE A 472 10.35 4.00 -19.58
N ILE A 473 10.36 4.62 -18.40
CA ILE A 473 11.59 5.13 -17.78
C ILE A 473 11.96 4.24 -16.60
N PHE A 474 13.17 3.67 -16.60
CA PHE A 474 13.78 3.06 -15.43
C PHE A 474 14.88 3.97 -14.89
N HIS A 475 14.57 4.69 -13.81
CA HIS A 475 15.50 5.60 -13.17
C HIS A 475 16.27 4.92 -12.04
N GLY A 476 17.47 4.40 -12.36
CA GLY A 476 18.38 3.76 -11.41
C GLY A 476 19.75 4.41 -11.28
N ALA A 477 19.99 5.55 -11.94
CA ALA A 477 21.25 6.28 -11.77
C ALA A 477 21.36 6.86 -10.36
N ALA A 478 22.34 6.36 -9.60
CA ALA A 478 22.64 6.83 -8.25
C ALA A 478 24.12 6.65 -7.91
N THR A 479 24.64 7.43 -6.97
CA THR A 479 25.81 7.04 -6.20
C THR A 479 25.34 6.16 -5.06
N ILE A 480 25.90 4.95 -5.00
CA ILE A 480 25.60 3.92 -3.99
C ILE A 480 26.71 3.87 -2.92
N ARG A 481 27.66 4.80 -3.00
CA ARG A 481 28.76 4.90 -2.05
C ARG A 481 28.26 5.58 -0.78
N PHE A 482 28.28 4.85 0.31
CA PHE A 482 27.88 5.35 1.62
C PHE A 482 28.83 6.44 2.16
N ASP A 483 30.06 6.53 1.63
CA ASP A 483 31.06 7.54 1.98
C ASP A 483 31.14 8.72 0.99
N GLU A 484 30.14 8.86 0.11
CA GLU A 484 30.11 9.95 -0.86
C GLU A 484 29.80 11.29 -0.18
N ALA A 485 30.51 12.35 -0.62
CA ALA A 485 30.29 13.69 -0.11
C ALA A 485 28.84 14.15 -0.35
N LEU A 486 28.23 14.79 0.65
CA LEU A 486 26.81 15.14 0.66
C LEU A 486 26.39 15.91 -0.60
N ARG A 487 27.18 16.92 -1.02
CA ARG A 487 26.92 17.67 -2.26
C ARG A 487 26.78 16.74 -3.45
N THR A 488 27.80 15.91 -3.70
CA THR A 488 27.80 14.97 -4.83
C THR A 488 26.61 14.02 -4.77
N ALA A 489 26.30 13.48 -3.59
CA ALA A 489 25.17 12.58 -3.39
C ALA A 489 23.83 13.28 -3.66
N VAL A 490 23.61 14.50 -3.15
CA VAL A 490 22.39 15.28 -3.38
C VAL A 490 22.23 15.65 -4.86
N LEU A 491 23.29 16.15 -5.50
CA LEU A 491 23.22 16.56 -6.90
C LEU A 491 22.93 15.40 -7.86
N LEU A 492 23.40 14.20 -7.53
CA LEU A 492 23.20 13.02 -8.36
C LEU A 492 21.89 12.28 -8.02
N ASN A 493 21.65 11.96 -6.75
CA ASN A 493 20.50 11.14 -6.34
C ASN A 493 19.20 11.94 -6.20
N VAL A 494 19.27 13.21 -5.78
CA VAL A 494 18.08 14.03 -5.48
C VAL A 494 17.77 14.96 -6.65
N ARG A 495 18.70 15.88 -6.99
CA ARG A 495 18.53 16.77 -8.13
C ARG A 495 18.45 16.01 -9.45
N GLY A 496 19.23 14.95 -9.63
CA GLY A 496 19.13 14.09 -10.81
C GLY A 496 17.76 13.42 -10.94
N THR A 497 17.17 12.98 -9.83
CA THR A 497 15.78 12.47 -9.82
C THR A 497 14.80 13.57 -10.25
N LYS A 498 14.93 14.78 -9.72
CA LYS A 498 14.10 15.93 -10.12
C LYS A 498 14.17 16.20 -11.63
N LEU A 499 15.38 16.29 -12.18
CA LEU A 499 15.58 16.56 -13.61
C LEU A 499 15.03 15.42 -14.51
N MET A 500 15.12 14.17 -14.04
CA MET A 500 14.51 13.03 -14.73
C MET A 500 12.98 13.07 -14.69
N LEU A 501 12.39 13.52 -13.58
CA LEU A 501 10.94 13.76 -13.48
C LEU A 501 10.50 14.91 -14.40
N GLU A 502 11.33 15.95 -14.56
CA GLU A 502 11.08 17.03 -15.51
C GLU A 502 11.12 16.54 -16.97
N LEU A 503 12.12 15.74 -17.35
CA LEU A 503 12.14 15.08 -18.66
C LEU A 503 10.91 14.18 -18.86
N ALA A 504 10.49 13.45 -17.83
CA ALA A 504 9.32 12.58 -17.89
C ALA A 504 8.03 13.34 -18.19
N LYS A 505 7.88 14.60 -17.74
CA LYS A 505 6.74 15.47 -18.09
C LYS A 505 6.73 15.87 -19.55
N GLU A 506 7.89 15.90 -20.20
CA GLU A 506 8.03 16.22 -21.63
C GLU A 506 7.77 14.99 -22.51
N CYS A 507 7.86 13.78 -21.95
CA CYS A 507 7.65 12.53 -22.68
C CYS A 507 6.18 12.37 -23.12
N LYS A 508 5.92 12.48 -24.43
CA LYS A 508 4.56 12.47 -25.00
C LYS A 508 3.84 11.13 -24.89
N ARG A 509 4.59 10.04 -24.74
CA ARG A 509 4.09 8.65 -24.71
C ARG A 509 4.42 7.94 -23.40
N LEU A 510 4.73 8.67 -22.34
CA LEU A 510 5.10 8.07 -21.06
C LEU A 510 3.95 7.21 -20.51
N VAL A 511 4.23 5.93 -20.35
CA VAL A 511 3.30 4.97 -19.72
C VAL A 511 3.66 4.77 -18.25
N VAL A 512 4.96 4.69 -17.91
CA VAL A 512 5.39 4.56 -16.52
C VAL A 512 6.83 5.06 -16.31
N PHE A 513 7.03 5.74 -15.18
CA PHE A 513 8.33 6.09 -14.61
C PHE A 513 8.59 5.22 -13.38
N CYS A 514 9.67 4.46 -13.40
CA CYS A 514 10.09 3.59 -12.30
C CYS A 514 11.26 4.23 -11.58
N HIS A 515 11.05 4.68 -10.33
CA HIS A 515 12.10 5.18 -9.47
C HIS A 515 12.71 4.04 -8.65
N LEU A 516 13.99 3.72 -8.88
CA LEU A 516 14.71 2.73 -8.09
C LEU A 516 15.27 3.38 -6.81
N SER A 517 14.60 3.14 -5.70
CA SER A 517 14.99 3.55 -4.35
C SER A 517 15.74 2.41 -3.63
N THR A 518 15.54 2.25 -2.31
CA THR A 518 16.07 1.16 -1.50
C THR A 518 15.15 0.91 -0.31
N ALA A 519 15.05 -0.33 0.17
CA ALA A 519 14.35 -0.66 1.40
C ALA A 519 15.00 -0.01 2.64
N TYR A 520 16.24 0.46 2.53
CA TYR A 520 16.99 1.10 3.61
C TYR A 520 16.94 2.64 3.58
N CYS A 521 15.88 3.25 3.01
CA CYS A 521 15.76 4.70 2.89
C CYS A 521 15.18 5.37 4.16
N HIS A 522 14.25 4.71 4.87
CA HIS A 522 13.63 5.23 6.10
C HIS A 522 14.08 4.42 7.32
N LEU A 523 15.37 4.51 7.67
CA LEU A 523 16.01 3.67 8.70
C LEU A 523 15.50 3.87 10.14
N ASN A 524 14.71 4.91 10.39
CA ASN A 524 14.04 5.13 11.68
C ASN A 524 12.77 4.26 11.83
N GLU A 525 12.25 3.71 10.73
CA GLU A 525 11.09 2.83 10.74
C GLU A 525 11.54 1.39 10.96
N ARG A 526 11.18 0.78 12.10
CA ARG A 526 11.52 -0.63 12.37
C ARG A 526 10.90 -1.58 11.35
N ILE A 527 9.69 -1.28 10.91
CA ILE A 527 8.98 -1.98 9.85
C ILE A 527 8.71 -0.99 8.72
N LEU A 528 9.28 -1.23 7.55
CA LEU A 528 8.99 -0.42 6.37
C LEU A 528 7.81 -1.03 5.61
N TYR A 529 6.74 -0.25 5.48
CA TYR A 529 5.55 -0.62 4.71
C TYR A 529 5.62 -0.09 3.28
N GLU A 530 4.88 -0.71 2.37
CA GLU A 530 4.67 -0.25 0.98
C GLU A 530 3.73 0.96 0.91
N LYS A 531 4.16 2.05 1.55
CA LYS A 531 3.50 3.36 1.56
C LYS A 531 4.54 4.48 1.41
N MET A 532 4.05 5.69 1.17
CA MET A 532 4.87 6.90 1.19
C MET A 532 5.18 7.33 2.62
N TYR A 533 6.38 7.89 2.78
CA TYR A 533 6.86 8.46 4.03
C TYR A 533 7.32 9.89 3.77
N PRO A 534 7.22 10.79 4.76
CA PRO A 534 7.74 12.14 4.61
C PRO A 534 9.26 12.10 4.42
N PRO A 535 9.81 12.95 3.53
CA PRO A 535 11.26 13.05 3.37
C PRO A 535 11.89 13.61 4.66
N PRO A 536 13.16 13.26 4.97
CA PRO A 536 13.83 13.69 6.19
C PRO A 536 14.13 15.20 6.24
N ALA A 537 14.11 15.86 5.08
CA ALA A 537 14.18 17.31 4.94
C ALA A 537 13.46 17.72 3.65
N ASP A 538 13.19 19.02 3.48
CA ASP A 538 12.66 19.57 2.22
C ASP A 538 13.68 19.36 1.08
N PRO A 539 13.40 18.51 0.06
CA PRO A 539 14.37 18.17 -0.99
C PRO A 539 14.86 19.41 -1.75
N GLU A 540 13.96 20.34 -2.04
CA GLU A 540 14.24 21.59 -2.77
C GLU A 540 15.24 22.47 -2.03
N SER A 541 15.06 22.64 -0.72
CA SER A 541 15.96 23.43 0.11
C SER A 541 17.34 22.76 0.24
N VAL A 542 17.39 21.43 0.33
CA VAL A 542 18.67 20.69 0.37
C VAL A 542 19.41 20.83 -0.97
N ILE A 543 18.71 20.73 -2.11
CA ILE A 543 19.30 20.96 -3.44
C ILE A 543 19.88 22.38 -3.51
N ARG A 544 19.07 23.41 -3.21
CA ARG A 544 19.51 24.81 -3.23
C ARG A 544 20.73 25.05 -2.35
N THR A 545 20.73 24.49 -1.14
CA THR A 545 21.86 24.58 -0.20
C THR A 545 23.13 23.99 -0.83
N CYS A 546 23.02 22.80 -1.42
CA CYS A 546 24.15 22.14 -2.09
C CYS A 546 24.64 22.85 -3.35
N GLU A 547 23.79 23.66 -4.00
CA GLU A 547 24.15 24.46 -5.17
C GLU A 547 24.84 25.78 -4.80
N MET A 548 24.31 26.49 -3.80
CA MET A 548 24.73 27.85 -3.45
C MET A 548 25.92 27.88 -2.48
N MET A 549 26.07 26.89 -1.60
CA MET A 549 27.10 26.93 -0.56
C MET A 549 28.44 26.35 -1.04
N SER A 550 29.53 26.77 -0.38
CA SER A 550 30.86 26.18 -0.60
C SER A 550 30.94 24.77 0.00
N ASN A 551 31.88 23.96 -0.50
CA ASN A 551 32.05 22.59 0.00
C ASN A 551 32.41 22.56 1.49
N ASP A 552 33.19 23.52 1.99
CA ASP A 552 33.57 23.59 3.40
C ASP A 552 32.35 23.80 4.30
N VAL A 553 31.43 24.67 3.89
CA VAL A 553 30.18 24.89 4.63
C VAL A 553 29.32 23.64 4.59
N ILE A 554 29.13 23.01 3.42
CA ILE A 554 28.34 21.77 3.28
C ILE A 554 28.91 20.67 4.18
N ASN A 555 30.23 20.49 4.19
CA ASN A 555 30.89 19.52 5.05
C ASN A 555 30.64 19.82 6.54
N SER A 556 30.69 21.09 6.94
CA SER A 556 30.45 21.49 8.35
C SER A 556 29.01 21.26 8.83
N ILE A 557 28.02 21.23 7.93
CA ILE A 557 26.61 21.03 8.27
C ILE A 557 26.10 19.62 7.94
N THR A 558 26.93 18.76 7.33
CA THR A 558 26.50 17.44 6.82
C THR A 558 25.90 16.57 7.94
N ASP A 559 26.60 16.45 9.08
CA ASP A 559 26.13 15.62 10.19
C ASP A 559 24.79 16.10 10.75
N LYS A 560 24.57 17.42 10.77
CA LYS A 560 23.32 18.03 11.21
C LYS A 560 22.18 17.81 10.21
N LEU A 561 22.47 17.80 8.90
CA LEU A 561 21.48 17.52 7.86
C LEU A 561 21.08 16.03 7.82
N LEU A 562 22.02 15.13 8.08
CA LEU A 562 21.74 13.69 8.14
C LEU A 562 20.86 13.31 9.33
N ASP A 563 20.83 14.11 10.40
CA ASP A 563 19.98 13.95 11.58
C ASP A 563 19.91 12.50 12.11
N GLY A 564 21.08 11.92 12.37
CA GLY A 564 21.21 10.56 12.89
C GLY A 564 21.12 9.44 11.84
N MET A 565 20.92 9.75 10.55
CA MET A 565 21.09 8.78 9.47
C MET A 565 22.56 8.37 9.32
N PRO A 566 22.85 7.08 9.08
CA PRO A 566 24.22 6.54 9.09
C PRO A 566 25.06 6.94 7.88
N ASN A 567 24.43 7.36 6.78
CA ASN A 567 25.13 7.70 5.54
C ASN A 567 24.28 8.59 4.62
N THR A 568 24.97 9.22 3.67
CA THR A 568 24.37 10.09 2.64
C THR A 568 23.50 9.32 1.65
N TYR A 569 23.72 8.02 1.48
CA TYR A 569 22.95 7.19 0.54
C TYR A 569 21.49 7.03 0.98
N ALA A 570 21.24 6.56 2.20
CA ALA A 570 19.89 6.40 2.74
C ALA A 570 19.13 7.74 2.74
N PHE A 571 19.80 8.80 3.22
CA PHE A 571 19.27 10.16 3.26
C PHE A 571 18.84 10.65 1.87
N THR A 572 19.72 10.56 0.88
CA THR A 572 19.41 11.05 -0.47
C THR A 572 18.36 10.20 -1.21
N LYS A 573 18.26 8.90 -0.92
CA LYS A 573 17.17 8.07 -1.44
C LYS A 573 15.82 8.46 -0.85
N ALA A 574 15.75 8.73 0.45
CA ALA A 574 14.52 9.23 1.08
C ALA A 574 14.10 10.61 0.56
N LEU A 575 15.05 11.52 0.31
CA LEU A 575 14.76 12.81 -0.35
C LEU A 575 14.27 12.63 -1.78
N GLY A 576 14.87 11.71 -2.54
CA GLY A 576 14.44 11.37 -3.90
C GLY A 576 13.00 10.84 -3.94
N GLU A 577 12.63 9.99 -2.98
CA GLU A 577 11.23 9.55 -2.84
C GLU A 577 10.27 10.69 -2.54
N GLY A 578 10.68 11.68 -1.75
CA GLY A 578 9.91 12.90 -1.50
C GLY A 578 9.54 13.63 -2.80
N LEU A 579 10.53 13.86 -3.67
CA LEU A 579 10.31 14.47 -5.00
C LEU A 579 9.38 13.65 -5.88
N VAL A 580 9.55 12.32 -5.87
CA VAL A 580 8.69 11.42 -6.63
C VAL A 580 7.25 11.48 -6.11
N ASN A 581 7.06 11.51 -4.79
CA ASN A 581 5.75 11.62 -4.15
C ASN A 581 4.97 12.82 -4.68
N GLU A 582 5.62 13.99 -4.75
CA GLU A 582 5.02 15.24 -5.23
C GLU A 582 4.53 15.17 -6.68
N GLN A 583 5.07 14.24 -7.47
CA GLN A 583 4.69 14.06 -8.88
C GLN A 583 3.74 12.88 -9.10
N MET A 584 3.44 12.05 -8.10
CA MET A 584 2.62 10.84 -8.28
C MET A 584 1.20 11.15 -8.77
N ASP A 585 0.64 12.31 -8.45
CA ASP A 585 -0.70 12.71 -8.94
C ASP A 585 -0.69 13.23 -10.38
N LYS A 586 0.50 13.57 -10.91
CA LYS A 586 0.68 14.22 -12.22
C LYS A 586 1.34 13.31 -13.25
N LEU A 587 2.08 12.32 -12.80
CA LEU A 587 2.85 11.39 -13.64
C LEU A 587 2.53 9.95 -13.26
N PRO A 588 2.59 9.01 -14.22
CA PRO A 588 2.47 7.59 -13.93
C PRO A 588 3.77 7.08 -13.30
N VAL A 589 3.90 7.20 -11.98
CA VAL A 589 5.14 6.85 -11.26
C VAL A 589 4.95 5.69 -10.29
N ILE A 590 5.94 4.81 -10.25
CA ILE A 590 6.10 3.77 -9.23
C ILE A 590 7.47 3.86 -8.56
N ILE A 591 7.54 3.49 -7.28
CA ILE A 591 8.75 3.39 -6.48
C ILE A 591 9.07 1.92 -6.21
N LEU A 592 10.32 1.55 -6.49
CA LEU A 592 10.84 0.20 -6.32
C LEU A 592 11.96 0.23 -5.27
N ARG A 593 11.79 -0.45 -4.14
CA ARG A 593 12.70 -0.45 -3.00
C ARG A 593 13.37 -1.82 -2.82
N PRO A 594 14.44 -2.12 -3.58
CA PRO A 594 15.23 -3.33 -3.34
C PRO A 594 15.99 -3.28 -2.01
N SER A 595 16.19 -4.45 -1.41
CA SER A 595 17.11 -4.66 -0.29
C SER A 595 18.57 -4.83 -0.76
N VAL A 596 19.42 -5.55 -0.02
CA VAL A 596 20.83 -5.72 -0.36
C VAL A 596 20.97 -6.64 -1.56
N ILE A 597 21.34 -6.05 -2.70
CA ILE A 597 21.43 -6.77 -3.97
C ILE A 597 22.66 -7.67 -4.00
N MET A 598 22.44 -8.96 -4.28
CA MET A 598 23.47 -10.01 -4.36
C MET A 598 23.65 -10.50 -5.81
N PRO A 599 24.71 -11.30 -6.10
CA PRO A 599 24.95 -11.85 -7.43
C PRO A 599 23.77 -12.65 -7.99
N ILE A 600 23.79 -12.90 -9.29
CA ILE A 600 22.73 -13.62 -10.00
C ILE A 600 22.47 -14.98 -9.34
N LEU A 601 21.21 -15.31 -9.07
CA LEU A 601 20.84 -16.63 -8.56
C LEU A 601 20.87 -17.68 -9.67
N LYS A 602 20.21 -17.41 -10.80
CA LYS A 602 20.00 -18.42 -11.84
C LYS A 602 20.38 -17.95 -13.24
N GLU A 603 19.92 -16.77 -13.66
CA GLU A 603 20.02 -16.37 -15.08
C GLU A 603 20.68 -15.00 -15.32
N PRO A 604 21.43 -14.84 -16.44
CA PRO A 604 21.86 -15.89 -17.37
C PRO A 604 23.09 -16.68 -16.89
N ILE A 605 23.80 -16.18 -15.87
CA ILE A 605 25.04 -16.78 -15.35
C ILE A 605 24.94 -16.85 -13.82
N PRO A 606 24.74 -18.03 -13.21
CA PRO A 606 24.72 -18.19 -11.77
C PRO A 606 25.97 -17.60 -11.09
N GLY A 607 25.77 -16.91 -9.97
CA GLY A 607 26.80 -16.27 -9.17
C GLY A 607 27.43 -15.01 -9.79
N TRP A 608 27.08 -14.61 -11.01
CA TRP A 608 27.75 -13.51 -11.69
C TRP A 608 27.55 -12.17 -10.98
N THR A 609 28.66 -11.45 -10.84
CA THR A 609 28.77 -10.07 -10.39
C THR A 609 29.95 -9.41 -11.09
N ASP A 610 29.89 -8.09 -11.27
CA ASP A 610 30.95 -7.29 -11.89
C ASP A 610 31.63 -6.32 -10.91
N ASN A 611 31.29 -6.41 -9.62
CA ASN A 611 31.82 -5.53 -8.59
C ASN A 611 32.01 -6.23 -7.24
N LEU A 612 32.87 -5.62 -6.41
CA LEU A 612 33.22 -6.06 -5.06
C LEU A 612 32.42 -5.32 -3.97
N ASN A 613 31.31 -4.69 -4.31
CA ASN A 613 30.57 -3.87 -3.35
C ASN A 613 29.78 -4.75 -2.37
N GLY A 614 29.60 -4.26 -1.14
CA GLY A 614 28.76 -4.91 -0.15
C GLY A 614 29.28 -6.29 0.32
N PRO A 615 28.39 -7.27 0.56
CA PRO A 615 28.74 -8.56 1.17
C PRO A 615 29.77 -9.38 0.40
N MET A 616 29.78 -9.30 -0.94
CA MET A 616 30.72 -10.08 -1.75
C MET A 616 32.18 -9.68 -1.52
N GLY A 617 32.45 -8.39 -1.30
CA GLY A 617 33.79 -7.92 -0.96
C GLY A 617 34.26 -8.46 0.38
N LEU A 618 33.37 -8.54 1.38
CA LEU A 618 33.66 -9.10 2.70
C LEU A 618 33.89 -10.62 2.63
N LEU A 619 33.07 -11.33 1.84
CA LEU A 619 33.20 -12.77 1.62
C LEU A 619 34.56 -13.13 0.99
N ILE A 620 34.98 -12.39 -0.04
CA ILE A 620 36.28 -12.58 -0.69
C ILE A 620 37.42 -12.20 0.26
N ALA A 621 37.30 -11.11 1.02
CA ALA A 621 38.30 -10.71 2.01
C ALA A 621 38.48 -11.78 3.11
N ALA A 622 37.38 -12.37 3.59
CA ALA A 622 37.41 -13.47 4.54
C ALA A 622 38.02 -14.75 3.94
N GLY A 623 37.62 -15.10 2.70
CA GLY A 623 38.15 -16.26 2.00
C GLY A 623 39.63 -16.15 1.59
N LYS A 624 40.13 -14.94 1.35
CA LYS A 624 41.57 -14.65 1.15
C LYS A 624 42.34 -14.55 2.47
N GLY A 625 41.66 -14.66 3.62
CA GLY A 625 42.28 -14.60 4.94
C GLY A 625 42.65 -13.20 5.45
N VAL A 626 42.34 -12.15 4.69
CA VAL A 626 42.70 -10.77 5.07
C VAL A 626 41.68 -10.12 6.02
N LEU A 627 40.48 -10.71 6.15
CA LEU A 627 39.46 -10.35 7.15
C LEU A 627 39.35 -11.47 8.19
N ARG A 628 39.66 -11.17 9.46
CA ARG A 628 39.72 -12.14 10.57
C ARG A 628 38.71 -11.86 11.67
N THR A 629 38.21 -10.65 11.77
CA THR A 629 37.18 -10.30 12.76
C THR A 629 36.24 -9.22 12.24
N MET A 630 34.99 -9.27 12.69
CA MET A 630 33.99 -8.22 12.52
C MET A 630 33.20 -8.06 13.83
N TYR A 631 32.84 -6.84 14.20
CA TYR A 631 31.86 -6.60 15.25
C TYR A 631 30.46 -6.53 14.64
N CYS A 632 29.66 -7.55 14.92
CA CYS A 632 28.31 -7.73 14.39
C CYS A 632 27.53 -8.74 15.23
N GLN A 633 26.20 -8.63 15.18
CA GLN A 633 25.30 -9.60 15.79
C GLN A 633 25.14 -10.79 14.84
N GLY A 634 25.83 -11.91 15.12
CA GLY A 634 25.86 -13.09 14.23
C GLY A 634 24.48 -13.69 13.91
N GLU A 635 23.58 -13.67 14.90
CA GLU A 635 22.20 -14.16 14.79
C GLU A 635 21.24 -13.19 14.07
N ALA A 636 21.67 -11.95 13.82
CA ALA A 636 20.87 -11.02 13.02
C ALA A 636 20.90 -11.45 11.54
N TYR A 637 19.78 -11.23 10.83
CA TYR A 637 19.72 -11.42 9.39
C TYR A 637 19.77 -10.09 8.65
N ALA A 638 20.34 -10.14 7.44
CA ALA A 638 20.21 -9.09 6.45
C ALA A 638 19.32 -9.60 5.31
N ASP A 639 18.55 -8.69 4.73
CA ASP A 639 17.69 -8.99 3.59
C ASP A 639 18.54 -8.95 2.31
N TYR A 640 18.89 -10.14 1.83
CA TYR A 640 19.65 -10.32 0.60
C TYR A 640 18.74 -10.70 -0.55
N LEU A 641 18.92 -10.05 -1.70
CA LEU A 641 18.12 -10.31 -2.88
C LEU A 641 18.97 -10.42 -4.15
N PRO A 642 18.94 -11.56 -4.85
CA PRO A 642 19.64 -11.72 -6.13
C PRO A 642 19.22 -10.70 -7.19
N VAL A 643 20.19 -10.19 -7.97
CA VAL A 643 19.96 -9.12 -8.96
C VAL A 643 19.04 -9.54 -10.12
N ASP A 644 19.02 -10.81 -10.49
CA ASP A 644 18.10 -11.34 -11.51
C ASP A 644 16.65 -11.34 -11.01
N ILE A 645 16.42 -11.64 -9.73
CA ILE A 645 15.11 -11.46 -9.08
C ILE A 645 14.71 -9.98 -9.05
N VAL A 646 15.64 -9.07 -8.74
CA VAL A 646 15.37 -7.61 -8.80
C VAL A 646 14.93 -7.20 -10.20
N ALA A 647 15.70 -7.58 -11.23
CA ALA A 647 15.38 -7.24 -12.63
C ALA A 647 14.02 -7.80 -13.06
N ASN A 648 13.72 -9.06 -12.73
CA ASN A 648 12.43 -9.68 -13.02
C ASN A 648 11.28 -8.96 -12.29
N THR A 649 11.50 -8.57 -11.03
CA THR A 649 10.46 -7.88 -10.25
C THR A 649 10.23 -6.47 -10.76
N MET A 650 11.26 -5.77 -11.24
CA MET A 650 11.09 -4.47 -11.90
C MET A 650 10.17 -4.56 -13.13
N ILE A 651 10.34 -5.59 -13.97
CA ILE A 651 9.46 -5.86 -15.12
C ILE A 651 8.05 -6.21 -14.63
N ALA A 652 7.95 -7.03 -13.59
CA ALA A 652 6.67 -7.43 -13.01
C ALA A 652 5.87 -6.23 -12.46
N CYS A 653 6.51 -5.29 -11.76
CA CYS A 653 5.88 -4.08 -11.24
C CYS A 653 5.42 -3.14 -12.35
N VAL A 654 6.16 -3.04 -13.46
CA VAL A 654 5.70 -2.32 -14.66
C VAL A 654 4.46 -2.96 -15.25
N CYS A 655 4.46 -4.29 -15.41
CA CYS A 655 3.30 -5.03 -15.91
C CYS A 655 2.09 -4.87 -14.97
N ASP A 656 2.30 -4.96 -13.66
CA ASP A 656 1.26 -4.73 -12.64
C ASP A 656 0.65 -3.32 -12.78
N TYR A 657 1.49 -2.30 -12.92
CA TYR A 657 1.02 -0.92 -13.12
C TYR A 657 0.26 -0.74 -14.43
N VAL A 658 0.73 -1.34 -15.54
CA VAL A 658 0.05 -1.25 -16.84
C VAL A 658 -1.31 -1.96 -16.83
N LEU A 659 -1.40 -3.13 -16.17
CA LEU A 659 -2.62 -3.93 -16.13
C LEU A 659 -3.65 -3.41 -15.12
N PHE A 660 -3.21 -2.87 -13.99
CA PHE A 660 -4.08 -2.51 -12.87
C PHE A 660 -4.06 -1.02 -12.52
N GLY A 661 -3.25 -0.21 -13.20
CA GLY A 661 -3.11 1.23 -12.95
C GLY A 661 -2.49 1.54 -11.58
N ALA A 662 -2.91 2.66 -11.01
CA ALA A 662 -2.40 3.20 -9.75
C ALA A 662 -2.83 2.44 -8.47
N VAL A 663 -3.34 1.22 -8.57
CA VAL A 663 -3.77 0.41 -7.41
C VAL A 663 -2.60 0.15 -6.46
N ARG A 664 -1.39 -0.02 -7.01
CA ARG A 664 -0.12 -0.15 -6.28
C ARG A 664 0.91 0.75 -6.93
N ARG A 665 1.68 1.47 -6.10
CA ARG A 665 2.69 2.43 -6.56
C ARG A 665 4.02 2.34 -5.82
N VAL A 666 4.07 1.66 -4.68
CA VAL A 666 5.27 1.47 -3.88
C VAL A 666 5.46 -0.01 -3.66
N TYR A 667 6.66 -0.53 -3.99
CA TYR A 667 6.97 -1.94 -3.91
C TYR A 667 8.27 -2.15 -3.14
N ASN A 668 8.19 -2.90 -2.04
CA ASN A 668 9.34 -3.38 -1.29
C ASN A 668 9.81 -4.69 -1.93
N ILE A 669 10.93 -4.63 -2.65
CA ILE A 669 11.51 -5.77 -3.34
C ILE A 669 12.51 -6.42 -2.37
N THR A 670 11.99 -7.26 -1.48
CA THR A 670 12.71 -7.81 -0.32
C THR A 670 12.41 -9.31 -0.15
N SER A 671 13.30 -10.05 0.53
CA SER A 671 13.21 -11.51 0.74
C SER A 671 12.87 -11.93 2.18
N SER A 672 13.08 -11.06 3.18
CA SER A 672 12.99 -11.37 4.61
C SER A 672 11.62 -11.82 5.11
N ALA A 673 10.54 -11.45 4.42
CA ALA A 673 9.19 -11.95 4.70
C ALA A 673 8.99 -13.43 4.29
N GLU A 674 9.87 -13.95 3.43
CA GLU A 674 9.79 -15.30 2.87
C GLU A 674 10.94 -16.18 3.39
N HIS A 675 12.17 -15.67 3.34
CA HIS A 675 13.39 -16.37 3.75
C HIS A 675 14.32 -15.44 4.54
N LYS A 676 14.76 -15.90 5.71
CA LYS A 676 15.72 -15.19 6.55
C LYS A 676 17.01 -16.01 6.63
N ILE A 677 18.13 -15.37 6.37
CA ILE A 677 19.47 -15.94 6.49
C ILE A 677 20.33 -15.04 7.37
N THR A 678 20.89 -15.62 8.43
CA THR A 678 21.72 -14.89 9.39
C THR A 678 23.11 -14.61 8.82
N PHE A 679 23.81 -13.62 9.39
CA PHE A 679 25.21 -13.38 9.03
C PHE A 679 26.08 -14.61 9.31
N GLU A 680 25.78 -15.34 10.38
CA GLU A 680 26.54 -16.54 10.77
C GLU A 680 26.37 -17.69 9.79
N GLU A 681 25.15 -17.96 9.33
CA GLU A 681 24.89 -18.98 8.31
C GLU A 681 25.61 -18.64 7.01
N MET A 682 25.50 -17.39 6.53
CA MET A 682 26.15 -16.95 5.30
C MET A 682 27.68 -17.08 5.37
N VAL A 683 28.29 -16.62 6.47
CA VAL A 683 29.75 -16.71 6.67
C VAL A 683 30.20 -18.16 6.80
N THR A 684 29.42 -19.00 7.49
CA THR A 684 29.73 -20.41 7.67
C THR A 684 29.69 -21.16 6.35
N MET A 685 28.61 -21.00 5.55
CA MET A 685 28.53 -21.59 4.21
C MET A 685 29.68 -21.12 3.32
N GLY A 686 29.97 -19.81 3.34
CA GLY A 686 31.10 -19.25 2.61
C GLY A 686 32.43 -19.89 3.00
N ARG A 687 32.70 -20.00 4.30
CA ARG A 687 33.92 -20.61 4.84
C ARG A 687 34.03 -22.08 4.44
N GLU A 688 32.96 -22.86 4.60
CA GLU A 688 32.95 -24.28 4.25
C GLU A 688 33.19 -24.50 2.75
N THR A 689 32.57 -23.68 1.90
CA THR A 689 32.79 -23.74 0.45
C THR A 689 34.22 -23.39 0.07
N VAL A 690 34.79 -22.30 0.61
CA VAL A 690 36.19 -21.93 0.33
C VAL A 690 37.14 -23.02 0.85
N TYR A 691 36.93 -23.53 2.06
CA TYR A 691 37.82 -24.50 2.67
C TYR A 691 37.79 -25.87 1.98
N LYS A 692 36.59 -26.40 1.71
CA LYS A 692 36.41 -27.79 1.22
C LYS A 692 36.35 -27.91 -0.30
N LYS A 693 35.77 -26.91 -0.97
CA LYS A 693 35.38 -27.04 -2.39
C LYS A 693 36.19 -26.14 -3.31
N ILE A 694 36.19 -24.83 -3.09
CA ILE A 694 36.67 -23.82 -4.05
C ILE A 694 37.54 -22.74 -3.36
N PRO A 695 38.76 -23.07 -2.90
CA PRO A 695 39.64 -22.13 -2.21
C PRO A 695 40.22 -21.07 -3.14
N PHE A 696 40.27 -19.80 -2.72
CA PHE A 696 40.92 -18.70 -3.45
C PHE A 696 42.43 -18.91 -3.65
N ASN A 697 43.02 -18.33 -4.70
CA ASN A 697 44.49 -18.33 -4.85
C ASN A 697 45.14 -17.28 -3.91
N GLY A 698 46.40 -17.45 -3.54
CA GLY A 698 47.15 -16.43 -2.78
C GLY A 698 46.50 -16.03 -1.45
N VAL A 699 46.02 -17.03 -0.70
CA VAL A 699 45.42 -16.85 0.63
C VAL A 699 46.49 -16.40 1.61
N PHE A 700 46.21 -15.32 2.35
CA PHE A 700 47.13 -14.77 3.34
C PHE A 700 47.08 -15.53 4.67
N TRP A 701 45.87 -15.85 5.13
CA TRP A 701 45.61 -16.70 6.29
C TRP A 701 44.55 -17.72 5.94
N TYR A 702 44.65 -18.92 6.51
CA TYR A 702 43.56 -19.89 6.47
C TYR A 702 42.20 -19.29 6.83
N PRO A 703 41.13 -19.46 6.03
CA PRO A 703 39.80 -18.92 6.32
C PRO A 703 39.30 -19.42 7.69
N GLY A 704 39.22 -18.52 8.67
CA GLY A 704 38.96 -18.88 10.06
C GLY A 704 38.72 -17.68 10.97
N GLY A 705 38.23 -16.58 10.40
CA GLY A 705 37.83 -15.39 11.16
C GLY A 705 36.56 -15.64 11.99
N SER A 706 36.28 -14.75 12.94
CA SER A 706 35.09 -14.84 13.80
C SER A 706 34.41 -13.50 14.04
N MET A 707 33.08 -13.55 14.14
CA MET A 707 32.25 -12.41 14.52
C MET A 707 32.30 -12.21 16.04
N LYS A 708 32.28 -10.96 16.50
CA LYS A 708 32.38 -10.60 17.92
C LYS A 708 31.19 -9.74 18.31
N GLN A 709 30.61 -10.04 19.47
CA GLN A 709 29.52 -9.27 20.08
C GLN A 709 30.03 -8.11 20.98
N SER A 710 31.33 -8.09 21.27
CA SER A 710 31.97 -7.02 22.03
C SER A 710 32.90 -6.22 21.12
N ARG A 711 32.66 -4.91 21.07
CA ARG A 711 33.52 -3.97 20.32
C ARG A 711 34.95 -3.97 20.82
N PHE A 712 35.16 -4.14 22.12
CA PHE A 712 36.49 -4.27 22.71
C PHE A 712 37.22 -5.51 22.19
N LEU A 713 36.57 -6.68 22.23
CA LEU A 713 37.16 -7.93 21.72
C LEU A 713 37.42 -7.87 20.21
N HIS A 714 36.54 -7.23 19.45
CA HIS A 714 36.77 -6.98 18.04
C HIS A 714 38.01 -6.11 17.80
N ASN A 715 38.14 -4.97 18.49
CA ASN A 715 39.27 -4.07 18.33
C ASN A 715 40.60 -4.75 18.69
N LEU A 716 40.62 -5.54 19.76
CA LEU A 716 41.78 -6.36 20.15
C LEU A 716 42.14 -7.38 19.06
N ALA A 717 41.15 -8.14 18.57
CA ALA A 717 41.35 -9.13 17.52
C ALA A 717 41.76 -8.48 16.18
N PHE A 718 41.21 -7.32 15.85
CA PHE A 718 41.55 -6.56 14.65
C PHE A 718 43.01 -6.10 14.72
N PHE A 719 43.44 -5.56 15.86
CA PHE A 719 44.83 -5.17 16.05
C PHE A 719 45.76 -6.37 15.93
N MET A 720 45.48 -7.47 16.65
CA MET A 720 46.37 -8.64 16.73
C MET A 720 46.42 -9.48 15.46
N TYR A 721 45.29 -9.70 14.79
CA TYR A 721 45.18 -10.65 13.67
C TYR A 721 45.09 -10.00 12.29
N GLN A 722 44.87 -8.68 12.20
CA GLN A 722 44.79 -7.97 10.93
C GLN A 722 45.83 -6.86 10.83
N TRP A 723 45.83 -5.90 11.75
CA TRP A 723 46.64 -4.69 11.63
C TRP A 723 48.13 -4.93 11.90
N LEU A 724 48.47 -5.56 13.03
CA LEU A 724 49.85 -5.84 13.41
C LEU A 724 50.56 -6.74 12.37
N PRO A 725 49.99 -7.89 11.91
CA PRO A 725 50.61 -8.71 10.88
C PRO A 725 50.79 -7.96 9.55
N ALA A 726 49.82 -7.13 9.17
CA ALA A 726 49.93 -6.34 7.94
C ALA A 726 51.09 -5.33 7.99
N VAL A 727 51.32 -4.69 9.14
CA VAL A 727 52.45 -3.77 9.33
C VAL A 727 53.78 -4.52 9.29
N VAL A 728 53.88 -5.63 10.05
CA VAL A 728 55.12 -6.43 10.11
C VAL A 728 55.54 -6.91 8.71
N ILE A 729 54.59 -7.45 7.94
CA ILE A 729 54.88 -7.97 6.61
C ILE A 729 55.18 -6.85 5.61
N ASP A 730 54.46 -5.73 5.66
CA ASP A 730 54.79 -4.60 4.78
C ASP A 730 56.19 -4.04 5.08
N VAL A 731 56.63 -4.03 6.34
CA VAL A 731 58.01 -3.66 6.69
C VAL A 731 59.00 -4.68 6.10
N LEU A 732 58.73 -5.99 6.25
CA LEU A 732 59.58 -7.02 5.65
C LEU A 732 59.65 -6.90 4.12
N LEU A 733 58.53 -6.66 3.45
CA LEU A 733 58.48 -6.43 2.01
C LEU A 733 59.34 -5.24 1.61
N VAL A 734 59.24 -4.12 2.34
CA VAL A 734 60.07 -2.93 2.10
C VAL A 734 61.56 -3.25 2.31
N CYS A 735 61.92 -3.95 3.38
CA CYS A 735 63.30 -4.37 3.65
C CYS A 735 63.85 -5.29 2.55
N LEU A 736 62.99 -6.09 1.91
CA LEU A 736 63.33 -6.97 0.79
C LEU A 736 63.23 -6.29 -0.60
N GLY A 737 62.98 -4.97 -0.65
CA GLY A 737 62.89 -4.19 -1.89
C GLY A 737 61.54 -4.30 -2.62
N TYR A 738 60.54 -4.94 -2.03
CA TYR A 738 59.18 -5.04 -2.56
C TYR A 738 58.29 -3.88 -2.08
N LYS A 739 57.21 -3.61 -2.82
CA LYS A 739 56.23 -2.58 -2.44
C LYS A 739 55.31 -3.09 -1.31
N PRO A 740 54.97 -2.27 -0.31
CA PRO A 740 54.02 -2.63 0.73
C PRO A 740 52.60 -2.70 0.18
N VAL A 741 51.83 -3.71 0.60
CA VAL A 741 50.49 -4.03 0.07
C VAL A 741 49.46 -4.17 1.18
N LEU A 742 49.77 -4.88 2.28
CA LEU A 742 48.78 -5.34 3.24
C LEU A 742 48.17 -4.21 4.07
N LYS A 743 48.94 -3.19 4.46
CA LYS A 743 48.40 -2.02 5.18
C LYS A 743 47.35 -1.28 4.34
N ARG A 744 47.56 -1.21 3.02
CA ARG A 744 46.60 -0.60 2.09
C ARG A 744 45.32 -1.43 1.99
N VAL A 745 45.47 -2.76 1.92
CA VAL A 745 44.34 -3.71 1.90
C VAL A 745 43.54 -3.60 3.21
N GLN A 746 44.20 -3.64 4.37
CA GLN A 746 43.54 -3.54 5.66
C GLN A 746 42.80 -2.21 5.85
N ARG A 747 43.38 -1.08 5.42
CA ARG A 747 42.68 0.22 5.43
C ARG A 747 41.39 0.19 4.60
N ARG A 748 41.41 -0.46 3.44
CA ARG A 748 40.24 -0.57 2.57
C ARG A 748 39.15 -1.46 3.18
N ILE A 749 39.56 -2.58 3.79
CA ILE A 749 38.64 -3.49 4.50
C ILE A 749 38.02 -2.79 5.71
N HIS A 750 38.83 -2.12 6.54
CA HIS A 750 38.36 -1.41 7.72
C HIS A 750 37.35 -0.32 7.37
N LYS A 751 37.67 0.52 6.37
CA LYS A 751 36.73 1.55 5.89
C LYS A 751 35.43 0.94 5.35
N GLY A 752 35.50 -0.19 4.64
CA GLY A 752 34.28 -0.88 4.18
C GLY A 752 33.44 -1.42 5.35
N TYR A 753 34.10 -1.92 6.38
CA TYR A 753 33.47 -2.45 7.58
C TYR A 753 32.81 -1.37 8.45
N GLU A 754 33.47 -0.23 8.72
CA GLU A 754 32.92 0.86 9.54
C GLU A 754 31.52 1.30 9.08
N VAL A 755 31.33 1.32 7.77
CA VAL A 755 30.07 1.74 7.17
C VAL A 755 29.00 0.63 7.21
N PHE A 756 29.44 -0.62 7.16
CA PHE A 756 28.57 -1.79 7.29
C PHE A 756 28.14 -2.04 8.74
N GLU A 757 28.96 -1.63 9.73
CA GLU A 757 28.75 -1.86 11.16
C GLU A 757 27.35 -1.42 11.63
N TYR A 758 26.84 -0.28 11.13
CA TYR A 758 25.50 0.21 11.47
C TYR A 758 24.40 -0.79 11.07
N TYR A 759 24.52 -1.40 9.89
CA TYR A 759 23.56 -2.37 9.37
C TYR A 759 23.75 -3.75 9.99
N ALA A 760 24.97 -4.11 10.34
CA ALA A 760 25.30 -5.42 10.94
C ALA A 760 24.86 -5.57 12.40
N ASN A 761 24.46 -4.47 13.05
CA ASN A 761 24.08 -4.43 14.47
C ASN A 761 22.66 -3.86 14.70
N ARG A 762 21.88 -3.70 13.63
CA ARG A 762 20.48 -3.25 13.68
C ARG A 762 19.66 -4.06 12.70
N GLN A 763 18.38 -4.22 13.01
CA GLN A 763 17.48 -5.08 12.24
C GLN A 763 16.24 -4.30 11.83
N TRP A 764 15.84 -4.51 10.58
CA TRP A 764 14.65 -3.93 9.97
C TRP A 764 13.82 -5.04 9.34
N ASP A 765 12.50 -4.89 9.41
CA ASP A 765 11.54 -5.74 8.72
C ASP A 765 10.92 -4.97 7.55
N PHE A 766 10.67 -5.69 6.45
CA PHE A 766 10.10 -5.10 5.24
C PHE A 766 8.79 -5.80 4.91
N ASP A 767 7.68 -5.06 5.03
CA ASP A 767 6.37 -5.51 4.60
C ASP A 767 6.30 -5.42 3.06
N ASN A 768 6.03 -6.52 2.39
CA ASN A 768 6.05 -6.63 0.93
C ASN A 768 4.70 -7.11 0.36
N ASP A 769 3.61 -6.74 1.03
CA ASP A 769 2.23 -7.17 0.79
C ASP A 769 1.73 -6.91 -0.66
N ALA A 770 1.98 -5.73 -1.19
CA ALA A 770 1.70 -5.31 -2.56
C ALA A 770 2.59 -6.06 -3.56
N SER A 771 3.87 -6.25 -3.26
CA SER A 771 4.77 -7.09 -4.07
C SER A 771 4.27 -8.54 -4.12
N MET A 772 3.86 -9.12 -2.99
CA MET A 772 3.29 -10.47 -2.92
C MET A 772 1.97 -10.58 -3.69
N LYS A 773 1.09 -9.57 -3.60
CA LYS A 773 -0.15 -9.52 -4.39
C LYS A 773 0.14 -9.45 -5.89
N ALA A 774 1.13 -8.66 -6.32
CA ALA A 774 1.55 -8.60 -7.71
C ALA A 774 2.10 -9.96 -8.20
N ARG A 775 2.91 -10.67 -7.39
CA ARG A 775 3.40 -12.03 -7.69
C ARG A 775 2.28 -13.07 -7.77
N GLY A 776 1.27 -12.94 -6.91
CA GLY A 776 0.10 -13.81 -6.89
C GLY A 776 -0.68 -13.82 -8.20
N LEU A 777 -0.50 -12.79 -9.04
CA LEU A 777 -1.18 -12.64 -10.32
C LEU A 777 -0.46 -13.33 -11.49
N LEU A 778 0.76 -13.86 -11.31
CA LEU A 778 1.54 -14.50 -12.36
C LEU A 778 0.99 -15.86 -12.79
N THR A 779 0.98 -16.13 -14.10
CA THR A 779 0.73 -17.47 -14.65
C THR A 779 1.89 -18.43 -14.36
N ALA A 780 1.67 -19.74 -14.54
CA ALA A 780 2.75 -20.72 -14.37
C ALA A 780 3.92 -20.46 -15.34
N ARG A 781 3.59 -20.11 -16.59
CA ARG A 781 4.56 -19.72 -17.62
C ARG A 781 5.33 -18.46 -17.23
N GLU A 782 4.65 -17.41 -16.76
CA GLU A 782 5.30 -16.17 -16.34
C GLU A 782 6.20 -16.38 -15.12
N ARG A 783 5.82 -17.23 -14.16
CA ARG A 783 6.66 -17.58 -13.00
C ARG A 783 7.94 -18.31 -13.40
N GLU A 784 7.87 -19.14 -14.44
CA GLU A 784 9.03 -19.84 -14.98
C GLU A 784 9.99 -18.89 -15.71
N ILE A 785 9.45 -18.01 -16.56
CA ILE A 785 10.25 -17.06 -17.35
C ILE A 785 10.78 -15.93 -16.46
N TYR A 786 9.97 -15.39 -15.55
CA TYR A 786 10.29 -14.25 -14.69
C TYR A 786 10.26 -14.67 -13.22
N LYS A 787 11.29 -15.38 -12.78
CA LYS A 787 11.46 -15.77 -11.38
C LYS A 787 11.62 -14.51 -10.51
N VAL A 788 10.61 -14.22 -9.68
CA VAL A 788 10.52 -13.01 -8.83
C VAL A 788 10.54 -13.32 -7.33
N ASP A 789 10.64 -14.59 -6.98
CA ASP A 789 10.66 -15.10 -5.61
C ASP A 789 11.86 -16.03 -5.40
N GLY A 790 12.17 -16.28 -4.14
CA GLY A 790 13.25 -17.17 -3.71
C GLY A 790 12.84 -18.64 -3.56
N ASP A 791 11.66 -19.05 -4.04
CA ASP A 791 11.19 -20.41 -3.81
C ASP A 791 12.14 -21.44 -4.42
N GLY A 792 12.64 -22.34 -3.57
CA GLY A 792 13.55 -23.41 -3.95
C GLY A 792 15.03 -23.04 -3.95
N ILE A 793 15.42 -21.86 -3.44
CA ILE A 793 16.83 -21.51 -3.25
C ILE A 793 17.48 -22.50 -2.28
N LYS A 794 18.58 -23.12 -2.72
CA LYS A 794 19.54 -23.80 -1.86
C LYS A 794 20.73 -22.88 -1.65
N TYR A 795 20.85 -22.32 -0.46
CA TYR A 795 21.83 -21.27 -0.19
C TYR A 795 23.28 -21.77 -0.31
N GLU A 796 23.54 -23.04 -0.02
CA GLU A 796 24.86 -23.66 -0.18
C GLU A 796 25.31 -23.65 -1.64
N ASP A 797 24.42 -24.04 -2.55
CA ASP A 797 24.68 -24.05 -3.99
C ASP A 797 24.84 -22.61 -4.50
N TYR A 798 23.96 -21.69 -4.06
CA TYR A 798 24.03 -20.28 -4.42
C TYR A 798 25.34 -19.61 -3.97
N VAL A 799 25.79 -19.87 -2.73
CA VAL A 799 27.06 -19.36 -2.21
C VAL A 799 28.24 -19.97 -2.96
N GLU A 800 28.17 -21.26 -3.32
CA GLU A 800 29.17 -21.90 -4.17
C GLU A 800 29.31 -21.23 -5.53
N ASP A 801 28.19 -20.98 -6.21
CA ASP A 801 28.16 -20.28 -7.50
C ASP A 801 28.72 -18.86 -7.37
N CYS A 802 28.33 -18.12 -6.32
CA CYS A 802 28.85 -16.78 -6.04
C CYS A 802 30.38 -16.77 -5.86
N ILE A 803 30.94 -17.75 -5.13
CA ILE A 803 32.38 -17.88 -4.90
C ILE A 803 33.10 -18.25 -6.21
N ARG A 804 32.57 -19.21 -6.97
CA ARG A 804 33.13 -19.65 -8.25
C ARG A 804 33.14 -18.51 -9.27
N ALA A 805 32.03 -17.79 -9.39
CA ALA A 805 31.92 -16.63 -10.27
C ALA A 805 32.85 -15.49 -9.84
N SER A 806 33.02 -15.26 -8.53
CA SER A 806 33.97 -14.27 -8.00
C SER A 806 35.42 -14.61 -8.37
N ARG A 807 35.81 -15.88 -8.32
CA ARG A 807 37.13 -16.31 -8.81
C ARG A 807 37.32 -15.92 -10.28
N LYS A 808 36.38 -16.35 -11.13
CA LYS A 808 36.50 -16.20 -12.58
C LYS A 808 36.41 -14.75 -13.04
N TYR A 809 35.37 -14.03 -12.62
CA TYR A 809 35.03 -12.72 -13.19
C TYR A 809 35.60 -11.53 -12.40
N ILE A 810 35.94 -11.72 -11.12
CA ILE A 810 36.48 -10.63 -10.28
C ILE A 810 37.98 -10.79 -10.02
N LEU A 811 38.43 -12.01 -9.71
CA LEU A 811 39.83 -12.27 -9.38
C LEU A 811 40.68 -12.74 -10.57
N GLY A 812 40.05 -13.07 -11.71
CA GLY A 812 40.74 -13.62 -12.88
C GLY A 812 41.33 -15.02 -12.65
N GLU A 813 40.79 -15.76 -11.69
CA GLU A 813 41.22 -17.11 -11.32
C GLU A 813 40.36 -18.15 -12.06
N SER A 814 40.94 -18.91 -12.99
CA SER A 814 40.23 -19.99 -13.70
C SER A 814 39.99 -21.20 -12.80
N ASP A 815 38.98 -22.02 -13.14
CA ASP A 815 38.66 -23.26 -12.40
C ASP A 815 39.82 -24.27 -12.44
N GLU A 816 40.68 -24.21 -13.46
CA GLU A 816 41.91 -25.02 -13.57
C GLU A 816 42.91 -24.76 -12.44
N THR A 817 42.84 -23.60 -11.79
CA THR A 817 43.72 -23.26 -10.66
C THR A 817 43.23 -23.82 -9.32
N ILE A 818 42.01 -24.38 -9.25
CA ILE A 818 41.42 -24.91 -8.01
C ILE A 818 42.28 -26.03 -7.38
N PRO A 819 42.79 -27.03 -8.12
CA PRO A 819 43.65 -28.06 -7.53
C PRO A 819 44.92 -27.51 -6.90
N ALA A 820 45.54 -26.48 -7.50
CA ALA A 820 46.70 -25.82 -6.94
C ALA A 820 46.36 -25.04 -5.66
N ALA A 821 45.24 -24.32 -5.67
CA ALA A 821 44.73 -23.63 -4.49
C ALA A 821 44.42 -24.58 -3.33
N LYS A 822 43.85 -25.75 -3.62
CA LYS A 822 43.61 -26.80 -2.61
C LYS A 822 44.92 -27.29 -1.98
N ARG A 823 45.98 -27.47 -2.77
CA ARG A 823 47.30 -27.87 -2.23
C ARG A 823 47.87 -26.81 -1.29
N HIS A 824 47.72 -25.53 -1.61
CA HIS A 824 48.15 -24.43 -0.72
C HIS A 824 47.34 -24.35 0.58
N MET A 825 46.17 -24.99 0.64
CA MET A 825 45.32 -25.06 1.84
C MET A 825 45.55 -26.33 2.68
N LEU A 826 46.47 -27.21 2.27
CA LEU A 826 46.79 -28.47 2.98
C LEU A 826 48.15 -28.43 3.69
N VAL A 827 48.89 -27.31 3.58
CA VAL A 827 50.24 -27.09 4.12
C VAL A 827 50.20 -26.02 5.20
#